data_AF-A0A7X4H606-F1
#
_entry.id   AF-A0A7X4H606-F1
#
_cell.length_a   1.000
_cell.length_b   1.000
_cell.length_c   1.000
_cell.angle_alpha   90.00
_cell.angle_beta   90.00
_cell.angle_gamma   90.00
#
_symmetry.space_group_name_H-M   'P 1'
#
loop_
_entity.id
_entity.type
_entity.pdbx_description
1 polymer ?
#
loop_
_entity_poly.entity_id
_entity_poly.type
_entity_poly.pdbx_seq_one_letter_code
_entity_poly.pdbx_strand_id
1 'polypeptide(L)'
;MSIALPKSASAIQFLLLAALPMGMATAADFTINGASKTLQTLSTGEKGTISAGSSLTNGDEKVAITISGDNATLNNFGTILQTGTGRAIRDNTGVKNLTINNATGAVMQTADADVIQMNKAKAGVTLNNSGSMISLNASAGGAQAVDFGSMTSGANVINNLAGGLLKATDADAVRTGVNGVVNNSGKIQSNITKADGKGSDGIDAQNASGLQVFNLSGGVIEGGRHGITGAQVDTATLFALNVSNSAGATIRGLNGSGINVDGFNSKQLATIVNYGTITGQGITGDGDGIDVDGLVDISNSGTIRSINAFSAVADGVAFSEGISVGGGRISNSGLIEGLVSAGNTNAVGRGITLAGNDLAAGGREGLYADATITNLSGGVIRGQSDSGIVVVGAASGHTVTIYNNSGASIFGGGALNAAILGNADNTVIVSGGIINGASSGKAIALGSGKNSVTITGGAVSGSIDGGSGSQNTLTITAGAGNSFAYAGALSNFSKVEIQSGNVTFSGVSSYSGTTELSGGMLTLDGAQRLSASSALVLNGGTLRLTNAGTQGQAFASLSLSGDSSVLLGGSSLTFGGLGAIVSGKTLTFTEAASGVYAFRLLGDYSADTSFLALLGATHINGGGATYAYDGTYTTVLAAVPEPGTYAMLVAGLGLMGVMARRRRTKV
;
A
#
# COMPACT_ATOMS: atom_id res chain seq x y z
N MET A 1 59.56 16.71 86.67
CA MET A 1 59.62 16.41 85.23
C MET A 1 58.25 15.92 84.80
N SER A 2 57.78 16.27 83.61
CA SER A 2 56.50 15.83 83.00
C SER A 2 56.44 14.29 82.86
N ILE A 3 55.30 13.62 82.68
CA ILE A 3 54.31 13.67 81.59
C ILE A 3 52.93 13.17 82.08
N ALA A 4 51.83 13.44 81.36
CA ALA A 4 50.45 13.12 81.75
C ALA A 4 49.66 12.27 80.73
N LEU A 5 48.67 11.49 81.25
CA LEU A 5 47.45 10.95 80.58
C LEU A 5 47.65 9.83 79.52
N PRO A 6 46.61 9.02 79.14
CA PRO A 6 45.16 9.22 79.34
C PRO A 6 44.31 8.01 79.89
N LYS A 7 42.97 8.18 79.86
CA LYS A 7 41.87 7.34 80.40
C LYS A 7 41.56 6.10 79.52
N SER A 8 40.89 5.04 80.00
CA SER A 8 39.40 4.93 80.11
C SER A 8 38.98 3.43 80.28
N ALA A 9 37.71 2.99 80.45
CA ALA A 9 36.56 3.41 81.28
C ALA A 9 35.35 2.44 81.06
N SER A 10 34.62 1.95 82.09
CA SER A 10 33.35 1.19 81.91
C SER A 10 32.51 0.97 83.20
N ALA A 11 31.25 0.53 83.01
CA ALA A 11 30.21 0.09 83.97
C ALA A 11 29.51 1.15 84.85
N ILE A 12 28.21 1.09 85.18
CA ILE A 12 27.04 0.26 84.77
C ILE A 12 25.77 1.06 85.17
N GLN A 13 24.66 1.00 84.42
CA GLN A 13 23.32 0.95 85.05
C GLN A 13 22.20 0.46 84.11
N PHE A 14 21.26 -0.29 84.72
CA PHE A 14 20.09 -0.93 84.10
C PHE A 14 18.94 0.08 83.92
N LEU A 15 18.13 -0.07 82.86
CA LEU A 15 16.75 0.41 82.86
C LEU A 15 15.82 -0.60 82.18
N LEU A 16 14.74 -0.94 82.88
CA LEU A 16 13.74 -1.93 82.48
C LEU A 16 12.70 -1.25 81.57
N LEU A 17 12.57 -1.70 80.32
CA LEU A 17 11.58 -1.17 79.37
C LEU A 17 10.57 -2.27 79.00
N ALA A 18 9.28 -1.98 79.20
CA ALA A 18 8.21 -2.93 78.95
C ALA A 18 8.02 -3.19 77.44
N ALA A 19 8.15 -4.45 77.02
CA ALA A 19 7.85 -4.87 75.67
C ALA A 19 6.33 -4.98 75.46
N LEU A 20 5.72 -3.90 74.97
CA LEU A 20 4.41 -3.99 74.33
C LEU A 20 4.53 -4.83 73.05
N PRO A 21 3.69 -5.85 72.82
CA PRO A 21 3.63 -6.49 71.53
C PRO A 21 3.07 -5.47 70.52
N MET A 22 3.95 -4.90 69.69
CA MET A 22 3.51 -4.28 68.45
C MET A 22 2.93 -5.40 67.59
N GLY A 23 1.61 -5.53 67.63
CA GLY A 23 0.90 -6.34 66.65
C GLY A 23 1.23 -5.81 65.28
N MET A 24 2.04 -6.56 64.52
CA MET A 24 2.15 -6.33 63.09
C MET A 24 0.74 -6.50 62.53
N ALA A 25 0.12 -5.39 62.16
CA ALA A 25 -1.14 -5.41 61.44
C ALA A 25 -0.87 -6.07 60.09
N THR A 26 -1.13 -7.38 60.01
CA THR A 26 -1.14 -8.11 58.76
C THR A 26 -2.20 -7.48 57.87
N ALA A 27 -1.79 -7.11 56.67
CA ALA A 27 -2.68 -6.62 55.62
C ALA A 27 -3.90 -7.56 55.48
N ALA A 28 -5.10 -6.99 55.42
CA ALA A 28 -6.36 -7.71 55.62
C ALA A 28 -7.12 -7.88 54.30
N ASP A 29 -7.13 -9.11 53.79
CA ASP A 29 -7.99 -9.52 52.68
C ASP A 29 -9.48 -9.22 52.98
N PHE A 30 -10.26 -8.87 51.95
CA PHE A 30 -11.71 -8.71 52.06
C PHE A 30 -12.46 -9.74 51.21
N THR A 31 -13.65 -10.13 51.66
CA THR A 31 -14.57 -10.97 50.88
C THR A 31 -16.02 -10.51 51.08
N ILE A 32 -16.74 -10.29 49.98
CA ILE A 32 -18.14 -9.87 49.98
C ILE A 32 -19.01 -11.07 49.54
N ASN A 33 -19.80 -11.59 50.48
CA ASN A 33 -20.66 -12.78 50.34
C ASN A 33 -22.17 -12.44 50.34
N GLY A 34 -22.53 -11.26 49.86
CA GLY A 34 -23.90 -10.76 49.79
C GLY A 34 -23.96 -9.36 49.18
N ALA A 35 -25.04 -8.62 49.40
CA ALA A 35 -25.11 -7.22 49.02
C ALA A 35 -24.37 -6.33 50.06
N SER A 36 -23.48 -5.46 49.58
CA SER A 36 -22.69 -4.52 50.37
C SER A 36 -22.74 -3.12 49.76
N LYS A 37 -22.63 -2.09 50.62
CA LYS A 37 -22.41 -0.69 50.22
C LYS A 37 -21.13 -0.10 50.81
N THR A 38 -20.34 -0.91 51.50
CA THR A 38 -19.13 -0.46 52.20
C THR A 38 -17.97 -0.39 51.21
N LEU A 39 -17.40 0.82 51.04
CA LEU A 39 -16.23 1.04 50.20
C LEU A 39 -15.05 0.18 50.69
N GLN A 40 -14.23 -0.29 49.75
CA GLN A 40 -13.08 -1.16 50.05
C GLN A 40 -11.76 -0.47 49.70
N THR A 41 -10.67 -0.93 50.31
CA THR A 41 -9.30 -0.56 49.96
C THR A 41 -8.46 -1.83 49.80
N LEU A 42 -7.53 -1.84 48.85
CA LEU A 42 -6.50 -2.89 48.73
C LEU A 42 -5.10 -2.29 48.85
N SER A 43 -4.46 -2.67 49.95
CA SER A 43 -3.10 -2.34 50.35
C SER A 43 -2.11 -3.39 49.84
N THR A 44 -0.83 -3.27 50.23
CA THR A 44 0.27 -4.08 49.69
C THR A 44 0.04 -5.58 49.93
N GLY A 45 -0.10 -6.34 48.84
CA GLY A 45 -0.30 -7.79 48.84
C GLY A 45 -1.71 -8.29 49.19
N GLU A 46 -2.68 -7.40 49.47
CA GLU A 46 -4.04 -7.78 49.87
C GLU A 46 -4.86 -8.35 48.70
N LYS A 47 -5.81 -9.23 49.04
CA LYS A 47 -6.77 -9.83 48.12
C LYS A 47 -8.18 -9.39 48.43
N GLY A 48 -8.85 -8.81 47.43
CA GLY A 48 -10.28 -8.52 47.45
C GLY A 48 -11.06 -9.57 46.68
N THR A 49 -12.17 -10.06 47.23
CA THR A 49 -13.07 -10.98 46.53
C THR A 49 -14.53 -10.53 46.61
N ILE A 50 -15.20 -10.48 45.45
CA ILE A 50 -16.67 -10.41 45.37
C ILE A 50 -17.15 -11.80 44.95
N SER A 51 -17.90 -12.49 45.81
CA SER A 51 -18.35 -13.85 45.53
C SER A 51 -19.49 -13.90 44.49
N ALA A 52 -19.70 -15.07 43.89
CA ALA A 52 -20.77 -15.27 42.92
C ALA A 52 -22.15 -14.92 43.51
N GLY A 53 -22.95 -14.15 42.77
CA GLY A 53 -24.25 -13.63 43.23
C GLY A 53 -24.18 -12.52 44.29
N SER A 54 -22.99 -12.11 44.72
CA SER A 54 -22.80 -10.99 45.65
C SER A 54 -22.69 -9.66 44.91
N SER A 55 -22.88 -8.55 45.63
CA SER A 55 -22.70 -7.21 45.05
C SER A 55 -22.00 -6.23 45.99
N LEU A 56 -21.17 -5.37 45.42
CA LEU A 56 -20.73 -4.12 46.01
C LEU A 56 -21.39 -2.98 45.23
N THR A 57 -22.26 -2.21 45.87
CA THR A 57 -22.96 -1.09 45.25
C THR A 57 -22.67 0.21 45.98
N ASN A 58 -21.93 1.11 45.33
CA ASN A 58 -21.83 2.50 45.75
C ASN A 58 -22.79 3.38 44.93
N GLY A 59 -23.23 4.50 45.50
CA GLY A 59 -24.05 5.51 44.84
C GLY A 59 -23.63 6.95 45.14
N ASP A 60 -22.52 7.15 45.85
CA ASP A 60 -21.91 8.48 46.04
C ASP A 60 -20.76 8.73 45.04
N GLU A 61 -20.13 9.90 45.14
CA GLU A 61 -19.01 10.35 44.29
C GLU A 61 -17.68 9.62 44.52
N LYS A 62 -17.58 8.72 45.51
CA LYS A 62 -16.32 8.09 45.93
C LYS A 62 -16.00 6.83 45.13
N VAL A 63 -14.74 6.42 45.16
CA VAL A 63 -14.29 5.16 44.53
C VAL A 63 -14.82 3.97 45.33
N ALA A 64 -15.43 2.99 44.66
CA ALA A 64 -15.97 1.79 45.35
C ALA A 64 -14.85 0.88 45.90
N ILE A 65 -13.75 0.72 45.15
CA ILE A 65 -12.54 0.00 45.56
C ILE A 65 -11.31 0.86 45.27
N THR A 66 -10.66 1.37 46.32
CA THR A 66 -9.41 2.13 46.21
C THR A 66 -8.22 1.18 46.22
N ILE A 67 -7.26 1.34 45.30
CA ILE A 67 -6.01 0.59 45.32
C ILE A 67 -4.90 1.51 45.86
N SER A 68 -4.19 1.05 46.89
CA SER A 68 -3.23 1.86 47.66
C SER A 68 -1.85 1.23 47.86
N GLY A 69 -1.68 -0.08 47.61
CA GLY A 69 -0.39 -0.77 47.75
C GLY A 69 -0.06 -1.79 46.66
N ASP A 70 1.24 -2.09 46.54
CA ASP A 70 1.81 -2.95 45.49
C ASP A 70 1.37 -4.42 45.62
N ASN A 71 1.26 -5.12 44.49
CA ASN A 71 0.93 -6.55 44.38
C ASN A 71 -0.47 -6.93 44.91
N ALA A 72 -1.38 -5.96 45.03
CA ALA A 72 -2.78 -6.20 45.33
C ALA A 72 -3.47 -7.05 44.24
N THR A 73 -4.47 -7.86 44.63
CA THR A 73 -5.29 -8.66 43.72
C THR A 73 -6.78 -8.46 43.97
N LEU A 74 -7.58 -8.24 42.93
CA LEU A 74 -9.04 -8.21 43.01
C LEU A 74 -9.66 -9.32 42.16
N ASN A 75 -10.52 -10.14 42.75
CA ASN A 75 -11.32 -11.15 42.07
C ASN A 75 -12.81 -10.80 42.15
N ASN A 76 -13.43 -10.52 41.01
CA ASN A 76 -14.88 -10.31 40.91
C ASN A 76 -15.55 -11.53 40.25
N PHE A 77 -16.38 -12.22 41.03
CA PHE A 77 -17.31 -13.26 40.56
C PHE A 77 -18.78 -12.80 40.60
N GLY A 78 -19.04 -11.60 41.11
CA GLY A 78 -20.37 -11.02 41.27
C GLY A 78 -20.49 -9.66 40.57
N THR A 79 -21.08 -8.69 41.25
CA THR A 79 -21.35 -7.36 40.69
C THR A 79 -20.65 -6.25 41.49
N ILE A 80 -19.82 -5.44 40.83
CA ILE A 80 -19.37 -4.15 41.35
C ILE A 80 -20.13 -3.07 40.57
N LEU A 81 -20.97 -2.32 41.27
CA LEU A 81 -21.81 -1.28 40.67
C LEU A 81 -21.54 0.06 41.36
N GLN A 82 -21.27 1.09 40.58
CA GLN A 82 -21.15 2.46 41.04
C GLN A 82 -22.18 3.30 40.31
N THR A 83 -23.28 3.62 41.00
CA THR A 83 -24.44 4.35 40.44
C THR A 83 -24.35 5.87 40.57
N GLY A 84 -23.35 6.38 41.31
CA GLY A 84 -23.01 7.80 41.38
C GLY A 84 -21.93 8.19 40.38
N THR A 85 -21.27 9.32 40.64
CA THR A 85 -20.20 9.91 39.81
C THR A 85 -18.79 9.39 40.15
N GLY A 86 -18.67 8.49 41.12
CA GLY A 86 -17.40 7.86 41.46
C GLY A 86 -16.98 6.79 40.45
N ARG A 87 -15.74 6.30 40.57
CA ARG A 87 -15.21 5.15 39.80
C ARG A 87 -15.47 3.84 40.53
N ALA A 88 -15.54 2.71 39.81
CA ALA A 88 -15.63 1.41 40.48
C ALA A 88 -14.28 1.03 41.11
N ILE A 89 -13.18 1.16 40.37
CA ILE A 89 -11.81 0.87 40.83
C ILE A 89 -10.89 2.05 40.49
N ARG A 90 -10.00 2.46 41.41
CA ARG A 90 -8.98 3.48 41.11
C ARG A 90 -7.67 3.24 41.85
N ASP A 91 -6.56 3.29 41.12
CA ASP A 91 -5.25 3.63 41.67
C ASP A 91 -4.98 5.13 41.46
N ASN A 92 -4.58 5.82 42.52
CA ASN A 92 -4.06 7.19 42.47
C ASN A 92 -2.78 7.36 43.30
N THR A 93 -2.10 6.25 43.62
CA THR A 93 -0.84 6.18 44.37
C THR A 93 0.33 5.73 43.48
N GLY A 94 0.06 4.91 42.47
CA GLY A 94 1.05 4.40 41.52
C GLY A 94 1.54 3.01 41.88
N VAL A 95 0.60 2.12 42.24
CA VAL A 95 0.90 0.76 42.68
C VAL A 95 1.46 -0.09 41.53
N LYS A 96 2.32 -1.04 41.86
CA LYS A 96 2.87 -2.00 40.91
C LYS A 96 2.17 -3.35 41.02
N ASN A 97 2.18 -4.10 39.92
CA ASN A 97 1.74 -5.50 39.85
C ASN A 97 0.29 -5.74 40.34
N LEU A 98 -0.60 -4.75 40.18
CA LEU A 98 -2.03 -4.92 40.46
C LEU A 98 -2.60 -5.98 39.50
N THR A 99 -3.25 -7.01 40.04
CA THR A 99 -3.96 -8.02 39.24
C THR A 99 -5.46 -7.91 39.46
N ILE A 100 -6.23 -7.82 38.39
CA ILE A 100 -7.70 -7.75 38.46
C ILE A 100 -8.29 -8.84 37.58
N ASN A 101 -9.17 -9.66 38.16
CA ASN A 101 -9.86 -10.76 37.49
C ASN A 101 -11.37 -10.51 37.55
N ASN A 102 -12.00 -10.21 36.41
CA ASN A 102 -13.45 -10.14 36.26
C ASN A 102 -13.94 -11.43 35.60
N ALA A 103 -14.52 -12.35 36.38
CA ALA A 103 -14.85 -13.69 35.93
C ALA A 103 -16.06 -13.73 34.96
N THR A 104 -16.26 -14.86 34.29
CA THR A 104 -17.42 -15.06 33.41
C THR A 104 -18.73 -14.84 34.16
N GLY A 105 -19.62 -14.02 33.59
CA GLY A 105 -20.89 -13.62 34.20
C GLY A 105 -20.78 -12.53 35.28
N ALA A 106 -19.58 -12.16 35.71
CA ALA A 106 -19.36 -11.05 36.63
C ALA A 106 -19.49 -9.69 35.91
N VAL A 107 -19.90 -8.66 36.65
CA VAL A 107 -20.14 -7.31 36.13
C VAL A 107 -19.36 -6.29 36.95
N MET A 108 -18.69 -5.37 36.27
CA MET A 108 -18.24 -4.09 36.82
C MET A 108 -18.91 -2.97 36.02
N GLN A 109 -19.65 -2.07 36.66
CA GLN A 109 -20.37 -1.01 35.96
C GLN A 109 -20.33 0.32 36.70
N THR A 110 -20.17 1.40 35.95
CA THR A 110 -20.24 2.79 36.43
C THR A 110 -21.34 3.56 35.69
N ALA A 111 -22.03 4.43 36.41
CA ALA A 111 -23.01 5.34 35.83
C ALA A 111 -22.35 6.49 35.05
N ASP A 112 -21.26 7.07 35.58
CA ASP A 112 -20.76 8.36 35.07
C ASP A 112 -19.25 8.63 35.28
N ALA A 113 -18.43 7.57 35.41
CA ALA A 113 -16.97 7.67 35.48
C ALA A 113 -16.30 6.37 35.03
N ASP A 114 -14.97 6.33 34.93
CA ASP A 114 -14.27 5.13 34.47
C ASP A 114 -14.55 3.92 35.37
N VAL A 115 -14.78 2.74 34.77
CA VAL A 115 -14.92 1.50 35.57
C VAL A 115 -13.62 1.22 36.31
N ILE A 116 -12.48 1.33 35.63
CA ILE A 116 -11.16 1.33 36.24
C ILE A 116 -10.31 2.49 35.72
N GLN A 117 -9.57 3.14 36.62
CA GLN A 117 -8.53 4.11 36.26
C GLN A 117 -7.21 3.87 37.00
N MET A 118 -6.09 3.94 36.27
CA MET A 118 -4.72 3.90 36.80
C MET A 118 -4.03 5.27 36.63
N ASN A 119 -4.17 6.14 37.63
CA ASN A 119 -3.93 7.59 37.47
C ASN A 119 -2.48 8.03 37.77
N LYS A 120 -1.47 7.19 37.50
CA LYS A 120 -0.04 7.50 37.76
C LYS A 120 0.92 6.85 36.76
N ALA A 121 1.95 7.62 36.38
CA ALA A 121 2.99 7.26 35.43
C ALA A 121 3.70 5.91 35.68
N LYS A 122 3.89 5.53 36.95
CA LYS A 122 4.64 4.33 37.39
C LYS A 122 3.74 3.18 37.83
N ALA A 123 2.42 3.33 37.75
CA ALA A 123 1.49 2.27 38.08
C ALA A 123 1.74 1.03 37.20
N GLY A 124 1.36 -0.16 37.65
CA GLY A 124 1.46 -1.40 36.88
C GLY A 124 0.25 -2.30 37.11
N VAL A 125 -0.39 -2.76 36.04
CA VAL A 125 -1.66 -3.50 36.08
C VAL A 125 -1.71 -4.64 35.06
N THR A 126 -2.29 -5.76 35.47
CA THR A 126 -2.80 -6.81 34.58
C THR A 126 -4.29 -7.00 34.82
N LEU A 127 -5.09 -6.68 33.81
CA LEU A 127 -6.55 -6.80 33.84
C LEU A 127 -6.98 -8.01 33.02
N ASN A 128 -7.60 -9.00 33.66
CA ASN A 128 -8.17 -10.19 33.01
C ASN A 128 -9.70 -10.08 33.06
N ASN A 129 -10.34 -9.91 31.91
CA ASN A 129 -11.79 -9.79 31.79
C ASN A 129 -12.39 -10.96 31.00
N SER A 130 -13.22 -11.77 31.66
CA SER A 130 -14.14 -12.74 31.04
C SER A 130 -15.61 -12.39 31.28
N GLY A 131 -15.88 -11.35 32.07
CA GLY A 131 -17.20 -10.80 32.36
C GLY A 131 -17.45 -9.50 31.60
N SER A 132 -18.30 -8.63 32.15
CA SER A 132 -18.58 -7.31 31.57
C SER A 132 -17.98 -6.18 32.40
N MET A 133 -17.31 -5.23 31.74
CA MET A 133 -16.94 -3.93 32.28
C MET A 133 -17.62 -2.85 31.45
N ILE A 134 -18.52 -2.06 32.06
CA ILE A 134 -19.43 -1.16 31.35
C ILE A 134 -19.39 0.24 31.96
N SER A 135 -18.92 1.23 31.20
CA SER A 135 -19.14 2.64 31.47
C SER A 135 -20.40 3.12 30.76
N LEU A 136 -21.38 3.61 31.54
CA LEU A 136 -22.60 4.21 31.01
C LEU A 136 -22.42 5.69 30.64
N ASN A 137 -21.46 6.39 31.27
CA ASN A 137 -21.07 7.78 30.97
C ASN A 137 -22.27 8.74 30.81
N ALA A 138 -23.16 8.79 31.80
CA ALA A 138 -24.47 9.48 31.70
C ALA A 138 -24.40 11.01 31.48
N SER A 139 -23.37 11.69 32.00
CA SER A 139 -23.03 13.09 31.68
C SER A 139 -22.37 13.25 30.32
N ALA A 140 -21.92 12.13 29.77
CA ALA A 140 -21.03 12.01 28.63
C ALA A 140 -19.72 12.79 28.77
N GLY A 141 -19.21 12.90 30.01
CA GLY A 141 -17.94 13.55 30.37
C GLY A 141 -16.67 12.82 29.93
N GLY A 142 -16.79 11.68 29.26
CA GLY A 142 -15.68 10.95 28.64
C GLY A 142 -15.13 9.84 29.53
N ALA A 143 -16.01 9.02 30.09
CA ALA A 143 -15.68 7.91 31.00
C ALA A 143 -15.42 6.57 30.29
N GLN A 144 -14.23 5.99 30.43
CA GLN A 144 -13.82 4.73 29.76
C GLN A 144 -14.32 3.47 30.50
N ALA A 145 -14.34 2.31 29.81
CA ALA A 145 -14.36 1.03 30.53
C ALA A 145 -13.00 0.78 31.21
N VAL A 146 -11.91 1.19 30.57
CA VAL A 146 -10.54 1.11 31.08
C VAL A 146 -9.78 2.40 30.77
N ASP A 147 -9.38 3.17 31.78
CA ASP A 147 -8.48 4.33 31.60
C ASP A 147 -7.10 4.09 32.22
N PHE A 148 -6.14 3.73 31.38
CA PHE A 148 -4.72 3.61 31.71
C PHE A 148 -3.88 4.74 31.09
N GLY A 149 -4.51 5.79 30.53
CA GLY A 149 -3.82 6.85 29.76
C GLY A 149 -2.76 7.65 30.54
N SER A 150 -2.85 7.66 31.87
CA SER A 150 -1.86 8.31 32.74
C SER A 150 -0.58 7.49 32.99
N MET A 151 -0.49 6.26 32.45
CA MET A 151 0.64 5.35 32.67
C MET A 151 1.72 5.54 31.58
N THR A 152 2.83 6.21 31.90
CA THR A 152 3.89 6.54 30.93
C THR A 152 5.15 5.68 31.06
N SER A 153 5.26 4.82 32.08
CA SER A 153 6.47 4.03 32.35
C SER A 153 6.26 2.65 32.98
N GLY A 154 5.09 2.38 33.57
CA GLY A 154 4.78 1.08 34.16
C GLY A 154 3.91 0.19 33.26
N ALA A 155 4.06 -1.12 33.41
CA ALA A 155 3.45 -2.12 32.54
C ALA A 155 1.91 -2.12 32.68
N ASN A 156 1.20 -2.07 31.54
CA ASN A 156 -0.24 -2.15 31.49
C ASN A 156 -0.66 -3.21 30.47
N VAL A 157 -1.36 -4.26 30.95
CA VAL A 157 -1.80 -5.41 30.14
C VAL A 157 -3.29 -5.60 30.33
N ILE A 158 -4.02 -5.70 29.22
CA ILE A 158 -5.47 -5.92 29.16
C ILE A 158 -5.71 -7.22 28.40
N ASN A 159 -6.27 -8.22 29.09
CA ASN A 159 -6.67 -9.50 28.53
C ASN A 159 -8.21 -9.58 28.52
N ASN A 160 -8.83 -9.16 27.42
CA ASN A 160 -10.26 -9.34 27.22
C ASN A 160 -10.52 -10.71 26.59
N LEU A 161 -10.77 -11.70 27.44
CA LEU A 161 -10.88 -13.11 27.10
C LEU A 161 -12.21 -13.41 26.37
N ALA A 162 -12.35 -14.63 25.83
CA ALA A 162 -13.55 -15.02 25.11
C ALA A 162 -14.82 -14.88 25.98
N GLY A 163 -15.84 -14.22 25.44
CA GLY A 163 -17.06 -13.84 26.18
C GLY A 163 -16.94 -12.58 27.03
N GLY A 164 -15.74 -12.03 27.21
CA GLY A 164 -15.50 -10.76 27.89
C GLY A 164 -16.01 -9.57 27.08
N LEU A 165 -16.61 -8.60 27.76
CA LEU A 165 -17.05 -7.32 27.22
C LEU A 165 -16.34 -6.16 27.95
N LEU A 166 -15.64 -5.31 27.20
CA LEU A 166 -15.25 -3.97 27.63
C LEU A 166 -16.09 -2.97 26.85
N LYS A 167 -16.90 -2.16 27.54
CA LYS A 167 -17.84 -1.23 26.88
C LYS A 167 -17.85 0.18 27.47
N ALA A 168 -17.83 1.19 26.61
CA ALA A 168 -18.16 2.58 26.96
C ALA A 168 -19.25 3.17 26.05
N THR A 169 -19.82 4.29 26.48
CA THR A 169 -20.81 5.09 25.74
C THR A 169 -20.27 6.51 25.66
N ASP A 170 -20.28 7.17 24.50
CA ASP A 170 -19.78 8.53 24.26
C ASP A 170 -18.38 8.81 24.86
N ALA A 171 -17.56 7.77 24.84
CA ALA A 171 -16.21 7.67 25.38
C ALA A 171 -15.51 6.45 24.75
N ASP A 172 -14.18 6.47 24.73
CA ASP A 172 -13.37 5.33 24.30
C ASP A 172 -13.61 4.13 25.22
N ALA A 173 -13.67 2.91 24.66
CA ALA A 173 -13.85 1.73 25.52
C ALA A 173 -12.60 1.47 26.36
N VAL A 174 -11.42 1.63 25.75
CA VAL A 174 -10.11 1.43 26.36
C VAL A 174 -9.17 2.58 26.00
N ARG A 175 -8.56 3.19 27.01
CA ARG A 175 -7.34 4.01 26.86
C ARG A 175 -6.15 3.29 27.47
N THR A 176 -5.10 3.12 26.68
CA THR A 176 -3.88 2.42 27.12
C THR A 176 -2.81 3.38 27.65
N GLY A 177 -1.87 2.84 28.43
CA GLY A 177 -0.63 3.53 28.74
C GLY A 177 0.44 3.32 27.66
N VAL A 178 1.59 3.97 27.83
CA VAL A 178 2.79 3.79 27.00
C VAL A 178 3.22 2.31 27.04
N ASN A 179 3.58 1.75 25.88
CA ASN A 179 3.87 0.32 25.70
C ASN A 179 2.73 -0.63 26.15
N GLY A 180 1.48 -0.18 26.14
CA GLY A 180 0.33 -0.99 26.55
C GLY A 180 0.10 -2.21 25.65
N VAL A 181 -0.36 -3.30 26.26
CA VAL A 181 -0.66 -4.56 25.56
C VAL A 181 -2.14 -4.91 25.71
N VAL A 182 -2.85 -5.08 24.60
CA VAL A 182 -4.26 -5.49 24.56
C VAL A 182 -4.39 -6.82 23.83
N ASN A 183 -4.72 -7.88 24.56
CA ASN A 183 -5.09 -9.19 24.03
C ASN A 183 -6.61 -9.33 24.02
N ASN A 184 -7.23 -9.40 22.85
CA ASN A 184 -8.69 -9.46 22.71
C ASN A 184 -9.16 -10.74 22.01
N SER A 185 -9.86 -11.61 22.74
CA SER A 185 -10.71 -12.69 22.22
C SER A 185 -12.21 -12.44 22.47
N GLY A 186 -12.54 -11.35 23.19
CA GLY A 186 -13.92 -10.94 23.49
C GLY A 186 -14.38 -9.78 22.60
N LYS A 187 -15.28 -8.96 23.13
CA LYS A 187 -15.70 -7.70 22.51
C LYS A 187 -15.16 -6.48 23.27
N ILE A 188 -14.51 -5.58 22.54
CA ILE A 188 -14.23 -4.21 22.96
C ILE A 188 -15.15 -3.32 22.12
N GLN A 189 -15.96 -2.49 22.78
CA GLN A 189 -16.99 -1.68 22.13
C GLN A 189 -17.13 -0.28 22.70
N SER A 190 -17.09 0.75 21.86
CA SER A 190 -17.67 2.05 22.19
C SER A 190 -18.91 2.30 21.35
N ASN A 191 -19.88 3.02 21.94
CA ASN A 191 -21.10 3.44 21.26
C ASN A 191 -21.18 4.96 21.27
N ILE A 192 -21.62 5.56 20.17
CA ILE A 192 -21.99 6.98 20.10
C ILE A 192 -23.51 7.12 20.37
N THR A 193 -23.88 8.07 21.22
CA THR A 193 -25.26 8.62 21.31
C THR A 193 -25.31 10.13 21.04
N LYS A 194 -24.16 10.83 21.15
CA LYS A 194 -23.98 12.23 20.75
C LYS A 194 -24.03 12.44 19.23
N ALA A 195 -24.30 13.68 18.83
CA ALA A 195 -24.25 14.10 17.42
C ALA A 195 -22.81 14.36 16.90
N ASP A 196 -21.82 14.62 17.76
CA ASP A 196 -20.45 14.97 17.35
C ASP A 196 -19.49 13.77 17.31
N GLY A 197 -19.84 12.64 17.94
CA GLY A 197 -19.13 11.37 17.84
C GLY A 197 -17.69 11.32 18.38
N LYS A 198 -17.22 12.37 19.05
CA LYS A 198 -15.81 12.52 19.44
C LYS A 198 -15.40 11.58 20.56
N GLY A 199 -14.15 11.10 20.49
CA GLY A 199 -13.53 10.26 21.53
C GLY A 199 -14.39 9.07 21.91
N SER A 200 -14.89 8.36 20.90
CA SER A 200 -15.76 7.19 21.03
C SER A 200 -15.18 6.05 20.22
N ASP A 201 -13.92 5.74 20.48
CA ASP A 201 -13.10 4.79 19.74
C ASP A 201 -13.02 3.44 20.48
N GLY A 202 -12.72 2.35 19.77
CA GLY A 202 -12.66 1.03 20.40
C GLY A 202 -11.47 0.94 21.35
N ILE A 203 -10.30 1.35 20.87
CA ILE A 203 -9.09 1.56 21.66
C ILE A 203 -8.49 2.91 21.26
N ASP A 204 -8.18 3.77 22.24
CA ASP A 204 -7.49 5.04 22.04
C ASP A 204 -6.13 5.02 22.74
N ALA A 205 -5.05 5.12 21.96
CA ALA A 205 -3.69 5.27 22.49
C ALA A 205 -3.43 6.70 23.00
N GLN A 206 -4.21 7.70 22.57
CA GLN A 206 -3.85 9.11 22.64
C GLN A 206 -2.42 9.28 22.10
N ASN A 207 -1.52 9.89 22.88
CA ASN A 207 -0.10 10.03 22.57
C ASN A 207 0.79 8.91 23.15
N ALA A 208 0.20 7.82 23.67
CA ALA A 208 0.91 6.70 24.26
C ALA A 208 1.54 5.77 23.21
N SER A 209 2.72 6.15 22.75
CA SER A 209 3.55 5.37 21.83
C SER A 209 3.86 3.96 22.36
N GLY A 210 4.00 2.99 21.45
CA GLY A 210 4.36 1.59 21.75
C GLY A 210 3.17 0.65 21.97
N LEU A 211 1.93 1.09 21.70
CA LEU A 211 0.74 0.24 21.80
C LEU A 211 0.90 -1.05 20.97
N GLN A 212 0.53 -2.18 21.57
CA GLN A 212 0.43 -3.50 20.94
C GLN A 212 -0.98 -4.06 21.12
N VAL A 213 -1.69 -4.28 20.00
CA VAL A 213 -3.03 -4.89 19.99
C VAL A 213 -2.99 -6.24 19.29
N PHE A 214 -3.36 -7.29 19.99
CA PHE A 214 -3.56 -8.64 19.46
C PHE A 214 -5.05 -8.95 19.47
N ASN A 215 -5.72 -8.71 18.34
CA ASN A 215 -7.10 -9.13 18.13
C ASN A 215 -7.07 -10.60 17.67
N LEU A 216 -7.33 -11.49 18.62
CA LEU A 216 -7.26 -12.94 18.48
C LEU A 216 -8.52 -13.46 17.77
N SER A 217 -8.49 -14.71 17.28
CA SER A 217 -9.61 -15.27 16.50
C SER A 217 -10.94 -15.19 17.27
N GLY A 218 -11.99 -14.70 16.61
CA GLY A 218 -13.30 -14.40 17.22
C GLY A 218 -13.38 -13.06 17.98
N GLY A 219 -12.25 -12.40 18.23
CA GLY A 219 -12.19 -11.08 18.85
C GLY A 219 -12.79 -9.98 17.98
N VAL A 220 -13.55 -9.09 18.62
CA VAL A 220 -14.16 -7.92 17.99
C VAL A 220 -13.70 -6.65 18.71
N ILE A 221 -13.17 -5.70 17.93
CA ILE A 221 -12.93 -4.32 18.34
C ILE A 221 -13.85 -3.45 17.48
N GLU A 222 -14.77 -2.74 18.11
CA GLU A 222 -15.83 -1.96 17.45
C GLU A 222 -15.89 -0.57 18.06
N GLY A 223 -15.37 0.42 17.33
CA GLY A 223 -15.48 1.81 17.71
C GLY A 223 -16.76 2.44 17.19
N GLY A 224 -17.36 3.32 17.99
CA GLY A 224 -18.42 4.21 17.51
C GLY A 224 -17.89 5.12 16.40
N ARG A 225 -16.68 5.66 16.57
CA ARG A 225 -15.91 6.40 15.55
C ARG A 225 -14.88 5.48 14.88
N HIS A 226 -13.66 5.36 15.41
CA HIS A 226 -12.61 4.47 14.91
C HIS A 226 -12.46 3.19 15.73
N GLY A 227 -12.11 2.08 15.08
CA GLY A 227 -11.85 0.82 15.78
C GLY A 227 -10.65 0.92 16.73
N ILE A 228 -9.54 1.45 16.24
CA ILE A 228 -8.35 1.81 17.02
C ILE A 228 -7.90 3.21 16.57
N THR A 229 -7.52 4.07 17.51
CA THR A 229 -6.97 5.41 17.23
C THR A 229 -5.72 5.69 18.05
N GLY A 230 -4.90 6.63 17.57
CA GLY A 230 -3.75 7.19 18.30
C GLY A 230 -3.18 8.40 17.57
N ALA A 231 -2.35 9.19 18.23
CA ALA A 231 -1.82 10.44 17.67
C ALA A 231 -0.35 10.68 18.06
N GLN A 232 0.48 11.07 17.09
CA GLN A 232 1.77 11.68 17.37
C GLN A 232 1.54 13.02 18.11
N VAL A 233 2.34 13.31 19.15
CA VAL A 233 2.15 14.53 19.96
C VAL A 233 2.70 15.79 19.27
N ASP A 234 3.80 15.65 18.53
CA ASP A 234 4.48 16.72 17.80
C ASP A 234 5.42 16.16 16.73
N THR A 235 6.00 17.03 15.91
CA THR A 235 6.98 16.64 14.86
C THR A 235 8.31 16.13 15.43
N ALA A 236 8.56 16.28 16.73
CA ALA A 236 9.81 15.90 17.37
C ALA A 236 9.81 14.44 17.84
N THR A 237 8.67 13.95 18.31
CA THR A 237 8.48 12.70 19.08
C THR A 237 8.21 11.49 18.18
N LEU A 238 8.73 10.32 18.54
CA LEU A 238 8.44 9.05 17.87
C LEU A 238 7.09 8.48 18.32
N PHE A 239 6.22 8.14 17.37
CA PHE A 239 4.96 7.43 17.64
C PHE A 239 4.96 6.07 16.95
N ALA A 240 4.71 5.00 17.70
CA ALA A 240 4.66 3.64 17.17
C ALA A 240 3.39 2.93 17.65
N LEU A 241 2.74 2.20 16.74
CA LEU A 241 1.54 1.41 17.02
C LEU A 241 1.63 0.07 16.29
N ASN A 242 1.31 -1.02 16.97
CA ASN A 242 1.42 -2.38 16.43
C ASN A 242 0.08 -3.11 16.56
N VAL A 243 -0.47 -3.60 15.46
CA VAL A 243 -1.76 -4.31 15.44
C VAL A 243 -1.63 -5.64 14.71
N SER A 244 -2.08 -6.72 15.36
CA SER A 244 -2.24 -8.04 14.77
C SER A 244 -3.71 -8.43 14.82
N ASN A 245 -4.34 -8.59 13.65
CA ASN A 245 -5.74 -8.96 13.49
C ASN A 245 -5.82 -10.38 12.92
N SER A 246 -6.17 -11.35 13.77
CA SER A 246 -6.15 -12.79 13.45
C SER A 246 -7.25 -13.19 12.46
N ALA A 247 -7.11 -14.35 11.83
CA ALA A 247 -8.17 -14.92 11.01
C ALA A 247 -9.46 -15.11 11.83
N GLY A 248 -10.59 -14.65 11.30
CA GLY A 248 -11.87 -14.62 12.00
C GLY A 248 -12.01 -13.54 13.08
N ALA A 249 -11.03 -12.65 13.26
CA ALA A 249 -11.13 -11.47 14.11
C ALA A 249 -11.58 -10.24 13.30
N THR A 250 -12.21 -9.26 13.97
CA THR A 250 -12.69 -8.03 13.33
C THR A 250 -12.27 -6.78 14.09
N ILE A 251 -11.79 -5.77 13.37
CA ILE A 251 -11.62 -4.38 13.84
C ILE A 251 -12.53 -3.51 12.96
N ARG A 252 -13.37 -2.65 13.56
CA ARG A 252 -14.20 -1.72 12.79
C ARG A 252 -14.38 -0.35 13.44
N GLY A 253 -14.38 0.69 12.61
CA GLY A 253 -15.00 1.98 12.90
C GLY A 253 -16.40 2.03 12.29
N LEU A 254 -17.39 2.57 13.02
CA LEU A 254 -18.78 2.70 12.57
C LEU A 254 -19.12 4.11 12.04
N ASN A 255 -18.30 5.11 12.40
CA ASN A 255 -18.36 6.48 11.88
C ASN A 255 -16.94 7.05 11.79
N GLY A 256 -16.07 6.36 11.04
CA GLY A 256 -14.65 6.64 10.91
C GLY A 256 -13.87 5.40 10.46
N SER A 257 -12.56 5.57 10.32
CA SER A 257 -11.61 4.52 9.91
C SER A 257 -11.55 3.30 10.83
N GLY A 258 -11.22 2.12 10.27
CA GLY A 258 -11.02 0.89 11.03
C GLY A 258 -9.84 0.98 12.01
N ILE A 259 -8.74 1.55 11.52
CA ILE A 259 -7.61 2.05 12.31
C ILE A 259 -7.35 3.48 11.82
N ASN A 260 -7.25 4.44 12.73
CA ASN A 260 -6.72 5.78 12.43
C ASN A 260 -5.43 6.00 13.24
N VAL A 261 -4.41 6.67 12.67
CA VAL A 261 -3.28 7.19 13.43
C VAL A 261 -2.89 8.57 12.92
N ASP A 262 -3.20 9.60 13.70
CA ASP A 262 -2.85 10.99 13.39
C ASP A 262 -1.32 11.20 13.57
N GLY A 263 -0.69 11.91 12.65
CA GLY A 263 0.77 11.98 12.51
C GLY A 263 1.26 13.36 12.07
N PHE A 264 2.55 13.46 11.75
CA PHE A 264 3.13 14.66 11.13
C PHE A 264 4.32 14.40 10.19
N ASN A 265 4.93 13.20 10.22
CA ASN A 265 6.15 12.85 9.47
C ASN A 265 6.57 11.38 9.67
N SER A 266 7.72 11.02 9.10
CA SER A 266 8.39 9.71 9.15
C SER A 266 8.83 9.19 10.53
N LYS A 267 8.57 9.92 11.63
CA LYS A 267 8.72 9.42 13.01
C LYS A 267 7.48 8.69 13.53
N GLN A 268 6.38 8.72 12.79
CA GLN A 268 5.20 7.92 13.06
C GLN A 268 5.27 6.63 12.24
N LEU A 269 5.07 5.46 12.89
CA LEU A 269 5.06 4.16 12.24
C LEU A 269 3.93 3.26 12.80
N ALA A 270 3.01 2.83 11.93
CA ALA A 270 2.03 1.80 12.25
C ALA A 270 2.39 0.45 11.59
N THR A 271 2.67 -0.57 12.41
CA THR A 271 2.93 -1.94 11.96
C THR A 271 1.64 -2.76 12.05
N ILE A 272 1.10 -3.21 10.93
CA ILE A 272 -0.24 -3.83 10.87
C ILE A 272 -0.18 -5.18 10.15
N VAL A 273 -0.51 -6.26 10.86
CA VAL A 273 -0.63 -7.60 10.29
C VAL A 273 -2.10 -8.02 10.31
N ASN A 274 -2.68 -8.22 9.12
CA ASN A 274 -4.10 -8.56 8.97
C ASN A 274 -4.33 -9.89 8.27
N TYR A 275 -4.89 -10.85 9.01
CA TYR A 275 -5.50 -12.08 8.53
C TYR A 275 -7.04 -12.05 8.65
N GLY A 276 -7.58 -11.07 9.38
CA GLY A 276 -9.00 -10.91 9.69
C GLY A 276 -9.70 -9.89 8.79
N THR A 277 -10.67 -9.18 9.37
CA THR A 277 -11.36 -8.05 8.73
C THR A 277 -11.03 -6.75 9.45
N ILE A 278 -10.62 -5.72 8.71
CA ILE A 278 -10.51 -4.33 9.16
C ILE A 278 -11.44 -3.50 8.27
N THR A 279 -12.38 -2.76 8.86
CA THR A 279 -13.31 -1.90 8.12
C THR A 279 -13.51 -0.53 8.74
N GLY A 280 -13.47 0.53 7.93
CA GLY A 280 -14.08 1.81 8.30
C GLY A 280 -15.43 2.02 7.62
N GLN A 281 -16.19 2.96 8.16
CA GLN A 281 -17.43 3.44 7.59
C GLN A 281 -17.62 4.91 7.98
N GLY A 282 -17.58 5.82 7.01
CA GLY A 282 -17.81 7.24 7.23
C GLY A 282 -19.29 7.58 7.08
N ILE A 283 -19.89 8.11 8.15
CA ILE A 283 -21.25 8.68 8.13
C ILE A 283 -21.17 10.21 8.16
N THR A 284 -20.22 10.77 8.91
CA THR A 284 -19.98 12.23 9.05
C THR A 284 -18.54 12.65 8.75
N GLY A 285 -17.71 11.76 8.21
CA GLY A 285 -16.29 12.00 7.89
C GLY A 285 -15.74 10.92 6.96
N ASP A 286 -14.42 10.77 6.93
CA ASP A 286 -13.72 9.60 6.38
C ASP A 286 -14.24 8.28 6.97
N GLY A 287 -13.83 7.18 6.35
CA GLY A 287 -14.31 5.86 6.71
C GLY A 287 -13.36 4.77 6.29
N ASP A 288 -12.07 5.01 6.39
CA ASP A 288 -11.08 4.23 5.69
C ASP A 288 -10.86 2.85 6.32
N GLY A 289 -10.37 1.89 5.54
CA GLY A 289 -9.95 0.63 6.14
C GLY A 289 -8.84 0.88 7.17
N ILE A 290 -7.82 1.62 6.75
CA ILE A 290 -6.70 2.11 7.57
C ILE A 290 -6.37 3.52 7.10
N ASP A 291 -6.31 4.47 8.02
CA ASP A 291 -5.80 5.82 7.79
C ASP A 291 -4.59 6.05 8.70
N VAL A 292 -3.44 6.43 8.13
CA VAL A 292 -2.19 6.68 8.86
C VAL A 292 -1.40 7.77 8.15
N ASP A 293 -1.54 9.00 8.62
CA ASP A 293 -0.81 10.20 8.18
C ASP A 293 0.68 9.94 7.84
N GLY A 294 1.39 9.19 8.70
CA GLY A 294 2.81 8.91 8.61
C GLY A 294 3.17 7.65 7.81
N LEU A 295 3.97 6.77 8.39
CA LEU A 295 4.47 5.56 7.71
C LEU A 295 3.78 4.30 8.20
N VAL A 296 3.73 3.30 7.32
CA VAL A 296 3.22 1.97 7.66
C VAL A 296 4.18 0.84 7.30
N ASP A 297 4.04 -0.29 8.00
CA ASP A 297 4.44 -1.61 7.50
C ASP A 297 3.24 -2.56 7.61
N ILE A 298 2.58 -2.82 6.47
CA ILE A 298 1.33 -3.59 6.39
C ILE A 298 1.58 -4.93 5.73
N SER A 299 1.18 -6.01 6.40
CA SER A 299 1.06 -7.35 5.81
C SER A 299 -0.41 -7.78 5.82
N ASN A 300 -1.05 -7.76 4.65
CA ASN A 300 -2.45 -8.13 4.49
C ASN A 300 -2.61 -9.48 3.76
N SER A 301 -3.40 -10.36 4.36
CA SER A 301 -3.96 -11.57 3.74
C SER A 301 -5.47 -11.73 4.01
N GLY A 302 -6.03 -10.87 4.87
CA GLY A 302 -7.46 -10.76 5.13
C GLY A 302 -8.14 -9.70 4.25
N THR A 303 -9.13 -9.01 4.82
CA THR A 303 -9.82 -7.87 4.20
C THR A 303 -9.48 -6.58 4.93
N ILE A 304 -9.11 -5.54 4.17
CA ILE A 304 -9.07 -4.14 4.59
C ILE A 304 -10.02 -3.38 3.66
N ARG A 305 -11.00 -2.64 4.22
CA ARG A 305 -12.06 -2.03 3.42
C ARG A 305 -12.58 -0.71 3.99
N SER A 306 -12.75 0.30 3.14
CA SER A 306 -13.72 1.37 3.40
C SER A 306 -15.10 0.99 2.87
N ILE A 307 -16.15 1.17 3.68
CA ILE A 307 -17.55 0.87 3.32
C ILE A 307 -18.27 2.12 2.75
N ASN A 308 -17.84 3.31 3.20
CA ASN A 308 -18.33 4.61 2.78
C ASN A 308 -17.41 5.72 3.31
N ALA A 309 -17.50 6.90 2.73
CA ALA A 309 -17.02 8.14 3.34
C ALA A 309 -18.05 9.27 3.12
N PHE A 310 -17.93 10.35 3.90
CA PHE A 310 -18.80 11.52 3.83
C PHE A 310 -18.01 12.81 4.11
N SER A 311 -18.39 13.87 3.42
CA SER A 311 -17.95 15.25 3.63
C SER A 311 -19.18 16.16 3.51
N ALA A 312 -19.12 17.38 4.04
CA ALA A 312 -20.13 18.37 3.66
C ALA A 312 -19.90 18.78 2.20
N VAL A 313 -20.97 19.15 1.48
CA VAL A 313 -20.88 19.53 0.06
C VAL A 313 -19.94 20.72 -0.18
N ALA A 314 -19.75 21.59 0.83
CA ALA A 314 -18.83 22.72 0.78
C ALA A 314 -17.35 22.30 0.83
N ASP A 315 -17.04 21.14 1.39
CA ASP A 315 -15.67 20.63 1.57
C ASP A 315 -15.19 19.84 0.32
N GLY A 316 -16.08 19.61 -0.63
CA GLY A 316 -15.82 18.83 -1.85
C GLY A 316 -16.11 17.34 -1.66
N VAL A 317 -15.52 16.52 -2.54
CA VAL A 317 -15.74 15.08 -2.60
C VAL A 317 -14.95 14.37 -1.50
N ALA A 318 -15.62 13.54 -0.70
CA ALA A 318 -14.99 12.65 0.27
C ALA A 318 -14.27 11.49 -0.42
N PHE A 319 -13.21 10.99 0.22
CA PHE A 319 -12.49 9.82 -0.24
C PHE A 319 -12.80 8.65 0.69
N SER A 320 -13.19 7.53 0.09
CA SER A 320 -13.43 6.25 0.75
C SER A 320 -12.26 5.34 0.36
N GLU A 321 -11.25 5.29 1.21
CA GLU A 321 -9.93 4.73 0.89
C GLU A 321 -9.75 3.40 1.65
N GLY A 322 -9.43 2.32 0.93
CA GLY A 322 -9.09 1.05 1.58
C GLY A 322 -7.91 1.23 2.54
N ILE A 323 -6.90 1.97 2.10
CA ILE A 323 -5.76 2.44 2.88
C ILE A 323 -5.40 3.87 2.45
N SER A 324 -5.19 4.79 3.39
CA SER A 324 -4.61 6.13 3.18
C SER A 324 -3.32 6.25 4.01
N VAL A 325 -2.16 6.48 3.38
CA VAL A 325 -0.86 6.53 4.10
C VAL A 325 0.20 7.48 3.52
N GLY A 326 1.02 8.09 4.39
CA GLY A 326 2.17 8.93 4.06
C GLY A 326 3.41 8.23 3.49
N GLY A 327 3.43 6.90 3.46
CA GLY A 327 4.49 6.09 2.83
C GLY A 327 4.77 4.79 3.55
N GLY A 328 5.95 4.20 3.30
CA GLY A 328 6.36 2.93 3.91
C GLY A 328 6.00 1.72 3.05
N ARG A 329 5.66 0.59 3.67
CA ARG A 329 5.54 -0.72 3.00
C ARG A 329 4.12 -1.29 3.13
N ILE A 330 3.58 -1.77 2.01
CA ILE A 330 2.32 -2.53 1.96
C ILE A 330 2.56 -3.82 1.19
N SER A 331 2.32 -4.97 1.83
CA SER A 331 2.40 -6.30 1.23
C SER A 331 1.02 -6.94 1.27
N ASN A 332 0.36 -7.06 0.10
CA ASN A 332 -1.02 -7.54 -0.01
C ASN A 332 -1.10 -8.90 -0.71
N SER A 333 -1.76 -9.86 -0.07
CA SER A 333 -2.19 -11.15 -0.64
C SER A 333 -3.70 -11.38 -0.48
N GLY A 334 -4.39 -10.46 0.21
CA GLY A 334 -5.83 -10.48 0.44
C GLY A 334 -6.53 -9.36 -0.34
N LEU A 335 -7.59 -8.81 0.26
CA LEU A 335 -8.41 -7.75 -0.33
C LEU A 335 -8.12 -6.39 0.33
N ILE A 336 -7.85 -5.37 -0.48
CA ILE A 336 -7.85 -3.96 -0.11
C ILE A 336 -8.83 -3.24 -1.05
N GLU A 337 -9.89 -2.61 -0.52
CA GLU A 337 -10.84 -1.88 -1.35
C GLU A 337 -11.51 -0.67 -0.70
N GLY A 338 -11.75 0.37 -1.48
CA GLY A 338 -12.59 1.51 -1.10
C GLY A 338 -13.93 1.46 -1.82
N LEU A 339 -15.02 1.35 -1.05
CA LEU A 339 -16.39 1.28 -1.54
C LEU A 339 -17.17 2.51 -1.11
N VAL A 340 -17.98 3.05 -2.02
CA VAL A 340 -18.98 4.07 -1.73
C VAL A 340 -20.34 3.38 -1.63
N SER A 341 -21.12 3.78 -0.63
CA SER A 341 -22.45 3.23 -0.40
C SER A 341 -23.43 3.66 -1.51
N ALA A 342 -24.35 2.78 -1.87
CA ALA A 342 -25.28 3.02 -2.97
C ALA A 342 -26.10 4.30 -2.75
N GLY A 343 -26.08 5.20 -3.74
CA GLY A 343 -26.75 6.50 -3.67
C GLY A 343 -25.92 7.64 -3.06
N ASN A 344 -24.76 7.36 -2.46
CA ASN A 344 -23.84 8.42 -2.05
C ASN A 344 -23.10 8.96 -3.29
N THR A 345 -23.37 10.21 -3.65
CA THR A 345 -22.74 10.91 -4.78
C THR A 345 -21.68 11.92 -4.34
N ASN A 346 -21.42 12.07 -3.04
CA ASN A 346 -20.42 12.99 -2.50
C ASN A 346 -19.10 12.28 -2.09
N ALA A 347 -18.92 11.03 -2.50
CA ALA A 347 -17.69 10.28 -2.22
C ALA A 347 -17.22 9.48 -3.44
N VAL A 348 -15.91 9.20 -3.49
CA VAL A 348 -15.31 8.25 -4.44
C VAL A 348 -14.50 7.18 -3.72
N GLY A 349 -14.55 5.95 -4.26
CA GLY A 349 -13.92 4.76 -3.66
C GLY A 349 -12.56 4.46 -4.29
N ARG A 350 -11.52 4.36 -3.47
CA ARG A 350 -10.11 4.14 -3.84
C ARG A 350 -9.52 2.93 -3.12
N GLY A 351 -8.63 2.18 -3.79
CA GLY A 351 -7.98 1.04 -3.15
C GLY A 351 -6.92 1.48 -2.12
N ILE A 352 -5.87 2.14 -2.59
CA ILE A 352 -4.80 2.71 -1.77
C ILE A 352 -4.54 4.15 -2.22
N THR A 353 -4.42 5.05 -1.24
CA THR A 353 -3.89 6.40 -1.41
C THR A 353 -2.52 6.50 -0.74
N LEU A 354 -1.59 7.12 -1.46
CA LEU A 354 -0.27 7.49 -0.96
C LEU A 354 -0.18 9.02 -0.90
N ALA A 355 -0.14 9.57 0.32
CA ALA A 355 -0.10 10.99 0.62
C ALA A 355 0.24 11.21 2.10
N GLY A 356 1.06 12.22 2.42
CA GLY A 356 1.24 12.66 3.81
C GLY A 356 -0.01 13.36 4.36
N ASN A 357 0.11 13.93 5.56
CA ASN A 357 -1.00 14.52 6.31
C ASN A 357 -2.01 15.33 5.48
N ASP A 358 -3.29 15.20 5.83
CA ASP A 358 -4.32 16.18 5.48
C ASP A 358 -4.04 17.49 6.25
N LEU A 359 -3.70 18.54 5.51
CA LEU A 359 -3.40 19.86 6.05
C LEU A 359 -4.68 20.56 6.52
N ALA A 360 -4.61 21.23 7.68
CA ALA A 360 -5.74 21.98 8.26
C ALA A 360 -6.29 23.13 7.38
N ALA A 361 -5.59 23.51 6.30
CA ALA A 361 -6.04 24.49 5.31
C ALA A 361 -6.69 23.86 4.06
N GLY A 362 -6.83 22.53 4.04
CA GLY A 362 -7.20 21.74 2.87
C GLY A 362 -5.99 21.40 1.99
N GLY A 363 -5.89 20.13 1.58
CA GLY A 363 -4.81 19.60 0.75
C GLY A 363 -3.93 18.58 1.48
N ARG A 364 -3.23 17.74 0.72
CA ARG A 364 -2.37 16.66 1.22
C ARG A 364 -0.89 17.01 1.08
N GLU A 365 -0.09 16.67 2.08
CA GLU A 365 1.38 16.74 1.96
C GLU A 365 1.90 15.67 0.99
N GLY A 366 3.14 15.86 0.53
CA GLY A 366 3.88 14.80 -0.15
C GLY A 366 4.21 13.64 0.80
N LEU A 367 4.75 12.55 0.26
CA LEU A 367 5.17 11.40 1.06
C LEU A 367 6.26 11.77 2.09
N TYR A 368 6.31 11.05 3.20
CA TYR A 368 7.34 11.21 4.25
C TYR A 368 8.51 10.22 4.13
N ALA A 369 8.38 9.21 3.28
CA ALA A 369 9.42 8.27 2.90
C ALA A 369 9.07 7.62 1.55
N ASP A 370 9.98 6.79 1.03
CA ASP A 370 9.66 5.93 -0.12
C ASP A 370 8.46 5.00 0.19
N ALA A 371 7.59 4.83 -0.79
CA ALA A 371 6.39 4.00 -0.68
C ALA A 371 6.55 2.75 -1.54
N THR A 372 6.40 1.56 -0.96
CA THR A 372 6.49 0.27 -1.67
C THR A 372 5.21 -0.54 -1.47
N ILE A 373 4.44 -0.71 -2.55
CA ILE A 373 3.27 -1.59 -2.61
C ILE A 373 3.67 -2.88 -3.33
N THR A 374 3.49 -4.03 -2.68
CA THR A 374 3.70 -5.36 -3.26
C THR A 374 2.40 -6.15 -3.21
N ASN A 375 1.68 -6.17 -4.33
CA ASN A 375 0.49 -7.00 -4.55
C ASN A 375 0.97 -8.40 -4.99
N LEU A 376 0.88 -9.37 -4.07
CA LEU A 376 1.24 -10.77 -4.23
C LEU A 376 0.14 -11.55 -4.96
N SER A 377 0.45 -12.79 -5.39
CA SER A 377 -0.54 -13.68 -6.00
C SER A 377 -1.78 -13.85 -5.11
N GLY A 378 -2.98 -13.73 -5.69
CA GLY A 378 -4.25 -13.70 -4.96
C GLY A 378 -4.65 -12.32 -4.43
N GLY A 379 -3.71 -11.39 -4.33
CA GLY A 379 -3.94 -10.02 -3.86
C GLY A 379 -4.79 -9.19 -4.81
N VAL A 380 -5.83 -8.57 -4.26
CA VAL A 380 -6.73 -7.64 -4.96
C VAL A 380 -6.67 -6.26 -4.32
N ILE A 381 -6.40 -5.24 -5.13
CA ILE A 381 -6.52 -3.82 -4.77
C ILE A 381 -7.60 -3.19 -5.66
N ARG A 382 -8.60 -2.52 -5.08
CA ARG A 382 -9.76 -1.99 -5.82
C ARG A 382 -10.21 -0.59 -5.37
N GLY A 383 -10.21 0.36 -6.29
CA GLY A 383 -11.08 1.53 -6.22
C GLY A 383 -12.42 1.22 -6.88
N GLN A 384 -13.54 1.48 -6.22
CA GLN A 384 -14.88 1.25 -6.78
C GLN A 384 -15.24 2.30 -7.85
N SER A 385 -14.91 3.58 -7.63
CA SER A 385 -15.31 4.71 -8.47
C SER A 385 -14.19 5.71 -8.78
N ASP A 386 -13.00 5.48 -8.25
CA ASP A 386 -11.74 6.16 -8.60
C ASP A 386 -10.63 5.09 -8.74
N SER A 387 -9.40 5.40 -8.35
CA SER A 387 -8.17 4.69 -8.66
C SER A 387 -7.97 3.46 -7.75
N GLY A 388 -7.34 2.41 -8.28
CA GLY A 388 -6.91 1.26 -7.48
C GLY A 388 -5.74 1.67 -6.57
N ILE A 389 -4.76 2.38 -7.12
CA ILE A 389 -3.70 3.05 -6.37
C ILE A 389 -3.64 4.50 -6.87
N VAL A 390 -3.59 5.47 -5.96
CA VAL A 390 -3.33 6.88 -6.30
C VAL A 390 -2.23 7.46 -5.42
N VAL A 391 -1.38 8.30 -6.00
CA VAL A 391 -0.44 9.16 -5.29
C VAL A 391 -0.96 10.59 -5.43
N VAL A 392 -1.10 11.32 -4.32
CA VAL A 392 -1.51 12.74 -4.32
C VAL A 392 -0.55 13.58 -3.47
N GLY A 393 -0.86 14.86 -3.29
CA GLY A 393 0.02 15.82 -2.62
C GLY A 393 1.13 16.35 -3.52
N ALA A 394 1.95 17.23 -2.94
CA ALA A 394 3.10 17.82 -3.63
C ALA A 394 4.20 16.77 -3.90
N ALA A 395 5.11 17.07 -4.84
CA ALA A 395 6.32 16.26 -5.03
C ALA A 395 7.14 16.28 -3.73
N SER A 396 7.39 15.10 -3.19
CA SER A 396 8.19 14.86 -1.98
C SER A 396 9.67 14.62 -2.28
N GLY A 397 9.99 14.16 -3.50
CA GLY A 397 11.32 13.68 -3.87
C GLY A 397 11.57 12.20 -3.52
N HIS A 398 10.59 11.54 -2.88
CA HIS A 398 10.61 10.10 -2.64
C HIS A 398 10.24 9.30 -3.89
N THR A 399 10.40 7.98 -3.81
CA THR A 399 10.06 7.05 -4.89
C THR A 399 8.86 6.18 -4.50
N VAL A 400 7.90 6.08 -5.41
CA VAL A 400 6.77 5.15 -5.33
C VAL A 400 7.11 3.90 -6.14
N THR A 401 7.09 2.73 -5.51
CA THR A 401 7.36 1.44 -6.14
C THR A 401 6.16 0.52 -6.02
N ILE A 402 5.65 0.02 -7.15
CA ILE A 402 4.46 -0.85 -7.22
C ILE A 402 4.84 -2.15 -7.91
N TYR A 403 4.88 -3.25 -7.16
CA TYR A 403 4.97 -4.61 -7.67
C TYR A 403 3.57 -5.22 -7.73
N ASN A 404 3.09 -5.54 -8.93
CA ASN A 404 1.84 -6.27 -9.15
C ASN A 404 2.17 -7.65 -9.72
N ASN A 405 2.39 -8.62 -8.84
CA ASN A 405 2.94 -9.92 -9.20
C ASN A 405 1.96 -10.76 -10.03
N SER A 406 2.45 -11.82 -10.67
CA SER A 406 1.59 -12.78 -11.35
C SER A 406 0.54 -13.36 -10.39
N GLY A 407 -0.71 -13.46 -10.85
CA GLY A 407 -1.87 -13.83 -10.04
C GLY A 407 -2.44 -12.70 -9.16
N ALA A 408 -1.84 -11.52 -9.13
CA ALA A 408 -2.36 -10.33 -8.44
C ALA A 408 -3.23 -9.46 -9.37
N SER A 409 -4.10 -8.61 -8.81
CA SER A 409 -4.97 -7.71 -9.57
C SER A 409 -5.12 -6.33 -8.95
N ILE A 410 -5.06 -5.29 -9.79
CA ILE A 410 -5.39 -3.90 -9.45
C ILE A 410 -6.57 -3.46 -10.34
N PHE A 411 -7.64 -2.95 -9.72
CA PHE A 411 -8.84 -2.46 -10.38
C PHE A 411 -9.11 -1.00 -10.00
N GLY A 412 -9.48 -0.16 -10.97
CA GLY A 412 -9.93 1.20 -10.69
C GLY A 412 -10.10 2.03 -11.95
N GLY A 413 -9.89 3.34 -11.80
CA GLY A 413 -10.02 4.36 -12.83
C GLY A 413 -11.39 5.04 -12.83
N GLY A 414 -12.43 4.35 -12.38
CA GLY A 414 -13.77 4.93 -12.29
C GLY A 414 -14.23 5.46 -13.65
N ALA A 415 -14.78 6.68 -13.68
CA ALA A 415 -15.15 7.36 -14.92
C ALA A 415 -14.04 8.22 -15.55
N LEU A 416 -13.01 8.61 -14.79
CA LEU A 416 -12.09 9.71 -15.18
C LEU A 416 -10.59 9.38 -15.04
N ASN A 417 -10.22 8.70 -13.96
CA ASN A 417 -8.83 8.54 -13.53
C ASN A 417 -8.23 7.23 -14.06
N ALA A 418 -6.96 6.95 -13.73
CA ALA A 418 -6.33 5.68 -14.08
C ALA A 418 -6.53 4.61 -12.98
N ALA A 419 -6.37 3.33 -13.30
CA ALA A 419 -6.32 2.30 -12.25
C ALA A 419 -5.09 2.47 -11.33
N ILE A 420 -3.98 2.98 -11.87
CA ILE A 420 -2.84 3.50 -11.11
C ILE A 420 -2.59 4.96 -11.55
N LEU A 421 -2.71 5.90 -10.62
CA LEU A 421 -2.52 7.33 -10.85
C LEU A 421 -1.33 7.85 -10.02
N GLY A 422 -0.30 8.39 -10.67
CA GLY A 422 0.89 8.96 -10.01
C GLY A 422 0.89 10.48 -9.95
N ASN A 423 1.57 11.05 -8.95
CA ASN A 423 1.84 12.48 -8.83
C ASN A 423 3.16 12.86 -9.53
N ALA A 424 3.79 13.96 -9.10
CA ALA A 424 5.07 14.44 -9.60
C ALA A 424 6.31 13.69 -9.08
N ASP A 425 6.17 12.73 -8.15
CA ASP A 425 7.26 11.89 -7.65
C ASP A 425 7.65 10.78 -8.63
N ASN A 426 8.84 10.20 -8.46
CA ASN A 426 9.32 9.13 -9.32
C ASN A 426 8.51 7.85 -9.07
N THR A 427 7.86 7.31 -10.10
CA THR A 427 7.07 6.08 -9.97
C THR A 427 7.70 4.91 -10.75
N VAL A 428 7.93 3.79 -10.06
CA VAL A 428 8.42 2.52 -10.59
C VAL A 428 7.29 1.48 -10.51
N ILE A 429 6.88 0.91 -11.64
CA ILE A 429 5.85 -0.13 -11.70
C ILE A 429 6.44 -1.38 -12.33
N VAL A 430 6.25 -2.53 -11.70
CA VAL A 430 6.57 -3.85 -12.28
C VAL A 430 5.32 -4.73 -12.18
N SER A 431 4.73 -5.11 -13.32
CA SER A 431 3.50 -5.90 -13.37
C SER A 431 3.64 -7.18 -14.18
N GLY A 432 3.36 -8.30 -13.53
CA GLY A 432 3.01 -9.58 -14.15
C GLY A 432 1.55 -9.99 -13.89
N GLY A 433 0.81 -9.20 -13.10
CA GLY A 433 -0.60 -9.39 -12.79
C GLY A 433 -1.55 -8.60 -13.70
N ILE A 434 -2.80 -8.45 -13.25
CA ILE A 434 -3.83 -7.67 -13.95
C ILE A 434 -3.78 -6.20 -13.48
N ILE A 435 -3.81 -5.26 -14.42
CA ILE A 435 -4.11 -3.84 -14.17
C ILE A 435 -5.32 -3.47 -15.04
N ASN A 436 -6.45 -3.21 -14.42
CA ASN A 436 -7.71 -2.94 -15.12
C ASN A 436 -8.24 -1.54 -14.82
N GLY A 437 -8.07 -0.65 -15.80
CA GLY A 437 -8.67 0.69 -15.86
C GLY A 437 -9.61 0.85 -17.06
N ALA A 438 -10.29 -0.24 -17.47
CA ALA A 438 -11.16 -0.23 -18.64
C ALA A 438 -12.37 0.71 -18.50
N SER A 439 -12.80 1.04 -17.28
CA SER A 439 -13.98 1.89 -17.04
C SER A 439 -13.77 3.35 -17.47
N SER A 440 -12.55 3.87 -17.35
CA SER A 440 -12.13 5.20 -17.83
C SER A 440 -11.32 5.15 -19.12
N GLY A 441 -10.95 3.93 -19.55
CA GLY A 441 -10.00 3.69 -20.63
C GLY A 441 -8.54 3.99 -20.26
N LYS A 442 -8.20 4.17 -18.98
CA LYS A 442 -6.85 4.53 -18.50
C LYS A 442 -6.34 3.49 -17.48
N ALA A 443 -5.35 2.69 -17.85
CA ALA A 443 -4.75 1.72 -16.93
C ALA A 443 -3.75 2.39 -15.97
N ILE A 444 -2.83 3.18 -16.53
CA ILE A 444 -1.76 3.87 -15.80
C ILE A 444 -1.69 5.30 -16.31
N ALA A 445 -1.61 6.28 -15.42
CA ALA A 445 -1.28 7.66 -15.75
C ALA A 445 -0.37 8.23 -14.66
N LEU A 446 0.81 8.70 -15.03
CA LEU A 446 1.83 9.19 -14.09
C LEU A 446 2.06 10.70 -14.28
N GLY A 447 2.70 11.36 -13.33
CA GLY A 447 3.00 12.80 -13.43
C GLY A 447 4.40 13.11 -13.97
N SER A 448 4.99 14.21 -13.49
CA SER A 448 6.25 14.76 -14.01
C SER A 448 7.53 14.07 -13.54
N GLY A 449 7.43 13.04 -12.69
CA GLY A 449 8.56 12.28 -12.18
C GLY A 449 9.35 11.52 -13.25
N LYS A 450 10.46 10.90 -12.87
CA LYS A 450 11.21 9.97 -13.72
C LYS A 450 10.61 8.58 -13.60
N ASN A 451 9.67 8.25 -14.48
CA ASN A 451 8.87 7.06 -14.32
C ASN A 451 9.45 5.83 -15.05
N SER A 452 9.23 4.64 -14.51
CA SER A 452 9.51 3.39 -15.22
C SER A 452 8.37 2.40 -15.05
N VAL A 453 7.97 1.75 -16.14
CA VAL A 453 6.95 0.70 -16.17
C VAL A 453 7.58 -0.54 -16.78
N THR A 454 7.53 -1.67 -16.09
CA THR A 454 8.00 -2.97 -16.59
C THR A 454 6.83 -3.95 -16.62
N ILE A 455 6.52 -4.49 -17.79
CA ILE A 455 5.51 -5.53 -17.97
C ILE A 455 6.21 -6.87 -18.16
N THR A 456 6.01 -7.79 -17.22
CA THR A 456 6.56 -9.16 -17.24
C THR A 456 5.53 -10.21 -17.65
N GLY A 457 4.26 -9.81 -17.80
CA GLY A 457 3.15 -10.67 -18.18
C GLY A 457 1.80 -10.10 -17.77
N GLY A 458 0.80 -10.96 -17.58
CA GLY A 458 -0.53 -10.57 -17.11
C GLY A 458 -1.34 -9.85 -18.19
N ALA A 459 -2.17 -8.88 -17.77
CA ALA A 459 -3.05 -8.14 -18.67
C ALA A 459 -3.19 -6.68 -18.23
N VAL A 460 -3.17 -5.76 -19.20
CA VAL A 460 -3.37 -4.33 -18.96
C VAL A 460 -4.52 -3.81 -19.82
N SER A 461 -5.55 -3.26 -19.19
CA SER A 461 -6.76 -2.75 -19.87
C SER A 461 -6.92 -1.25 -19.66
N GLY A 462 -6.79 -0.48 -20.75
CA GLY A 462 -6.73 0.99 -20.76
C GLY A 462 -5.35 1.48 -21.22
N SER A 463 -5.21 2.80 -21.44
CA SER A 463 -3.94 3.43 -21.85
C SER A 463 -2.89 3.43 -20.73
N ILE A 464 -1.62 3.47 -21.12
CA ILE A 464 -0.48 3.71 -20.23
C ILE A 464 0.13 5.05 -20.66
N ASP A 465 0.01 6.04 -19.78
CA ASP A 465 0.65 7.34 -19.93
C ASP A 465 1.84 7.45 -18.97
N GLY A 466 3.05 7.59 -19.53
CA GLY A 466 4.28 7.76 -18.77
C GLY A 466 4.33 9.07 -17.97
N GLY A 467 3.48 10.05 -18.30
CA GLY A 467 3.42 11.35 -17.64
C GLY A 467 4.34 12.40 -18.26
N SER A 468 4.31 13.64 -17.75
CA SER A 468 5.05 14.77 -18.36
C SER A 468 6.58 14.75 -18.15
N GLY A 469 7.11 13.76 -17.44
CA GLY A 469 8.55 13.56 -17.27
C GLY A 469 9.31 13.28 -18.57
N SER A 470 10.53 13.80 -18.72
CA SER A 470 11.33 13.63 -19.94
C SER A 470 12.12 12.32 -20.01
N GLN A 471 12.09 11.50 -18.96
CA GLN A 471 12.93 10.31 -18.77
C GLN A 471 12.11 9.02 -18.60
N ASN A 472 10.83 9.03 -18.98
CA ASN A 472 9.93 7.91 -18.72
C ASN A 472 10.24 6.71 -19.60
N THR A 473 10.27 5.52 -18.99
CA THR A 473 10.60 4.27 -19.68
C THR A 473 9.48 3.23 -19.56
N LEU A 474 9.26 2.48 -20.64
CA LEU A 474 8.44 1.27 -20.63
C LEU A 474 9.28 0.09 -21.15
N THR A 475 9.36 -0.98 -20.38
CA THR A 475 10.01 -2.23 -20.78
C THR A 475 9.00 -3.36 -20.79
N ILE A 476 8.98 -4.17 -21.84
CA ILE A 476 8.16 -5.38 -21.92
C ILE A 476 9.08 -6.59 -22.07
N THR A 477 8.97 -7.50 -21.11
CA THR A 477 9.78 -8.71 -21.02
C THR A 477 8.89 -9.88 -20.61
N ALA A 478 8.00 -10.29 -21.52
CA ALA A 478 6.99 -11.32 -21.24
C ALA A 478 7.61 -12.72 -21.04
N GLY A 479 8.89 -12.91 -21.37
CA GLY A 479 9.59 -14.20 -21.34
C GLY A 479 9.54 -14.90 -22.70
N ALA A 480 10.61 -15.64 -23.03
CA ALA A 480 10.67 -16.41 -24.28
C ALA A 480 9.52 -17.45 -24.36
N GLY A 481 8.85 -17.53 -25.50
CA GLY A 481 7.69 -18.41 -25.72
C GLY A 481 6.35 -17.86 -25.21
N ASN A 482 6.35 -16.85 -24.34
CA ASN A 482 5.13 -16.20 -23.86
C ASN A 482 4.67 -15.09 -24.80
N SER A 483 3.40 -14.68 -24.68
CA SER A 483 2.82 -13.58 -25.46
C SER A 483 2.20 -12.52 -24.55
N PHE A 484 2.24 -11.26 -24.97
CA PHE A 484 1.55 -10.14 -24.33
C PHE A 484 0.85 -9.29 -25.39
N ALA A 485 -0.49 -9.19 -25.33
CA ALA A 485 -1.28 -8.41 -26.25
C ALA A 485 -1.82 -7.16 -25.55
N TYR A 486 -1.71 -6.01 -26.21
CA TYR A 486 -2.08 -4.71 -25.63
C TYR A 486 -2.76 -3.82 -26.67
N ALA A 487 -4.01 -3.46 -26.37
CA ALA A 487 -4.88 -2.65 -27.22
C ALA A 487 -4.98 -1.18 -26.77
N GLY A 488 -4.40 -0.83 -25.62
CA GLY A 488 -4.35 0.56 -25.14
C GLY A 488 -3.35 1.41 -25.93
N ALA A 489 -3.44 2.73 -25.77
CA ALA A 489 -2.43 3.65 -26.26
C ALA A 489 -1.21 3.71 -25.32
N LEU A 490 -0.03 4.01 -25.86
CA LEU A 490 1.15 4.41 -25.10
C LEU A 490 1.46 5.89 -25.38
N SER A 491 1.71 6.68 -24.33
CA SER A 491 2.07 8.10 -24.44
C SER A 491 3.21 8.49 -23.50
N ASN A 492 3.91 9.57 -23.85
CA ASN A 492 4.90 10.25 -23.01
C ASN A 492 6.03 9.36 -22.43
N PHE A 493 6.51 8.42 -23.23
CA PHE A 493 7.73 7.65 -22.98
C PHE A 493 8.90 8.19 -23.81
N SER A 494 10.09 8.30 -23.21
CA SER A 494 11.35 8.59 -23.91
C SER A 494 12.00 7.32 -24.46
N LYS A 495 11.66 6.15 -23.91
CA LYS A 495 12.00 4.83 -24.45
C LYS A 495 10.90 3.80 -24.17
N VAL A 496 10.56 3.01 -25.19
CA VAL A 496 9.75 1.79 -25.11
C VAL A 496 10.61 0.63 -25.62
N GLU A 497 10.85 -0.38 -24.80
CA GLU A 497 11.75 -1.50 -25.11
C GLU A 497 11.03 -2.84 -25.06
N ILE A 498 11.22 -3.67 -26.08
CA ILE A 498 10.81 -5.07 -26.09
C ILE A 498 12.06 -5.94 -25.95
N GLN A 499 12.16 -6.63 -24.81
CA GLN A 499 13.30 -7.50 -24.48
C GLN A 499 13.02 -8.97 -24.77
N SER A 500 11.79 -9.44 -24.55
CA SER A 500 11.46 -10.86 -24.69
C SER A 500 9.96 -11.13 -24.88
N GLY A 501 9.67 -12.30 -25.47
CA GLY A 501 8.31 -12.77 -25.77
C GLY A 501 7.76 -12.24 -27.11
N ASN A 502 6.50 -12.59 -27.38
CA ASN A 502 5.73 -12.11 -28.54
C ASN A 502 4.75 -11.02 -28.09
N VAL A 503 5.14 -9.77 -28.28
CA VAL A 503 4.33 -8.60 -27.93
C VAL A 503 3.48 -8.18 -29.12
N THR A 504 2.21 -7.87 -28.91
CA THR A 504 1.32 -7.32 -29.95
C THR A 504 0.70 -6.01 -29.50
N PHE A 505 0.94 -4.94 -30.26
CA PHE A 505 0.26 -3.66 -30.11
C PHE A 505 -0.79 -3.48 -31.20
N SER A 506 -2.05 -3.34 -30.80
CA SER A 506 -3.16 -2.97 -31.69
C SER A 506 -3.70 -1.56 -31.43
N GLY A 507 -3.38 -0.95 -30.28
CA GLY A 507 -3.68 0.45 -29.98
C GLY A 507 -2.75 1.43 -30.73
N VAL A 508 -3.22 2.65 -30.98
CA VAL A 508 -2.40 3.73 -31.54
C VAL A 508 -1.66 4.45 -30.41
N SER A 509 -0.34 4.54 -30.53
CA SER A 509 0.56 5.16 -29.55
C SER A 509 1.15 6.47 -30.07
N SER A 510 1.33 7.44 -29.17
CA SER A 510 1.71 8.82 -29.51
C SER A 510 3.07 9.27 -28.99
N TYR A 511 3.79 8.44 -28.21
CA TYR A 511 5.12 8.77 -27.70
C TYR A 511 6.14 9.03 -28.82
N SER A 512 7.02 10.01 -28.63
CA SER A 512 8.12 10.35 -29.55
C SER A 512 9.46 9.71 -29.18
N GLY A 513 9.55 9.05 -28.01
CA GLY A 513 10.73 8.32 -27.57
C GLY A 513 11.09 7.14 -28.47
N THR A 514 12.27 6.58 -28.23
CA THR A 514 12.80 5.44 -29.00
C THR A 514 11.99 4.17 -28.76
N THR A 515 11.62 3.48 -29.84
CA THR A 515 11.19 2.08 -29.82
C THR A 515 12.41 1.19 -30.01
N GLU A 516 12.81 0.42 -28.99
CA GLU A 516 13.95 -0.51 -29.07
C GLU A 516 13.50 -1.97 -29.05
N LEU A 517 14.08 -2.76 -29.96
CA LEU A 517 13.88 -4.20 -30.08
C LEU A 517 15.19 -4.92 -29.74
N SER A 518 15.46 -5.05 -28.45
CA SER A 518 16.64 -5.75 -27.89
C SER A 518 16.45 -7.27 -27.83
N GLY A 519 15.22 -7.76 -27.99
CA GLY A 519 14.91 -9.16 -28.20
C GLY A 519 13.44 -9.41 -28.50
N GLY A 520 13.03 -10.68 -28.52
CA GLY A 520 11.64 -11.09 -28.77
C GLY A 520 11.09 -10.67 -30.14
N MET A 521 9.76 -10.55 -30.21
CA MET A 521 9.03 -10.04 -31.38
C MET A 521 8.04 -8.96 -30.95
N LEU A 522 8.04 -7.83 -31.65
CA LEU A 522 6.97 -6.83 -31.59
C LEU A 522 6.11 -6.92 -32.85
N THR A 523 4.84 -7.23 -32.68
CA THR A 523 3.81 -7.17 -33.72
C THR A 523 3.06 -5.85 -33.62
N LEU A 524 2.98 -5.11 -34.73
CA LEU A 524 2.08 -3.98 -34.90
C LEU A 524 0.88 -4.46 -35.73
N ASP A 525 -0.28 -4.53 -35.09
CA ASP A 525 -1.54 -4.98 -35.70
C ASP A 525 -2.39 -3.79 -36.13
N GLY A 526 -2.26 -3.41 -37.40
CA GLY A 526 -2.83 -2.22 -38.01
C GLY A 526 -1.77 -1.22 -38.48
N ALA A 527 -2.17 -0.27 -39.33
CA ALA A 527 -1.28 0.78 -39.79
C ALA A 527 -0.94 1.78 -38.67
N GLN A 528 0.26 2.37 -38.69
CA GLN A 528 0.63 3.50 -37.82
C GLN A 528 0.29 3.26 -36.32
N ARG A 529 0.62 2.08 -35.78
CA ARG A 529 0.42 1.78 -34.34
C ARG A 529 1.36 2.57 -33.45
N LEU A 530 2.54 2.95 -33.97
CA LEU A 530 3.51 3.79 -33.27
C LEU A 530 3.58 5.18 -33.91
N SER A 531 4.03 6.16 -33.14
CA SER A 531 4.21 7.53 -33.63
C SER A 531 5.29 7.59 -34.71
N ALA A 532 5.02 8.33 -35.79
CA ALA A 532 6.03 8.63 -36.82
C ALA A 532 7.22 9.46 -36.28
N SER A 533 7.11 10.04 -35.08
CA SER A 533 8.20 10.72 -34.39
C SER A 533 9.07 9.78 -33.54
N SER A 534 8.71 8.52 -33.35
CA SER A 534 9.52 7.53 -32.62
C SER A 534 10.68 7.05 -33.49
N ALA A 535 11.89 6.98 -32.95
CA ALA A 535 13.02 6.30 -33.60
C ALA A 535 12.92 4.78 -33.41
N LEU A 536 13.27 3.98 -34.41
CA LEU A 536 13.36 2.52 -34.31
C LEU A 536 14.81 2.08 -34.13
N VAL A 537 15.09 1.34 -33.05
CA VAL A 537 16.40 0.72 -32.79
C VAL A 537 16.25 -0.80 -32.85
N LEU A 538 16.94 -1.41 -33.81
CA LEU A 538 16.98 -2.86 -34.02
C LEU A 538 18.25 -3.43 -33.38
N ASN A 539 18.09 -4.10 -32.25
CA ASN A 539 19.17 -4.53 -31.35
C ASN A 539 19.11 -6.03 -31.03
N GLY A 540 18.64 -6.86 -31.98
CA GLY A 540 18.53 -8.32 -31.83
C GLY A 540 17.10 -8.86 -31.99
N GLY A 541 16.09 -8.01 -31.80
CA GLY A 541 14.68 -8.40 -31.86
C GLY A 541 14.09 -8.48 -33.27
N THR A 542 12.79 -8.82 -33.32
CA THR A 542 12.01 -8.89 -34.56
C THR A 542 10.86 -7.89 -34.55
N LEU A 543 10.69 -7.13 -35.63
CA LEU A 543 9.47 -6.36 -35.90
C LEU A 543 8.55 -7.16 -36.84
N ARG A 544 7.25 -7.16 -36.58
CA ARG A 544 6.24 -7.71 -37.50
C ARG A 544 5.14 -6.69 -37.74
N LEU A 545 4.79 -6.46 -39.00
CA LEU A 545 3.57 -5.76 -39.37
C LEU A 545 2.48 -6.79 -39.69
N THR A 546 1.26 -6.49 -39.30
CA THR A 546 0.07 -7.28 -39.67
C THR A 546 -1.09 -6.30 -39.83
N ASN A 547 -1.98 -6.51 -40.80
CA ASN A 547 -3.11 -5.62 -41.10
C ASN A 547 -2.74 -4.13 -41.37
N ALA A 548 -1.47 -3.82 -41.68
CA ALA A 548 -1.00 -2.45 -41.90
C ALA A 548 -1.24 -1.92 -43.33
N GLY A 549 -1.46 -2.81 -44.30
CA GLY A 549 -1.77 -2.46 -45.69
C GLY A 549 -0.71 -1.57 -46.34
N THR A 550 -1.11 -0.74 -47.30
CA THR A 550 -0.21 0.19 -47.99
C THR A 550 0.27 1.36 -47.13
N GLN A 551 -0.39 1.61 -45.98
CA GLN A 551 -0.02 2.69 -45.06
C GLN A 551 1.18 2.31 -44.19
N GLY A 552 1.34 1.02 -43.88
CA GLY A 552 2.52 0.49 -43.21
C GLY A 552 2.76 1.09 -41.81
N GLN A 553 4.04 1.31 -41.50
CA GLN A 553 4.49 2.02 -40.31
C GLN A 553 5.61 3.02 -40.65
N ALA A 554 5.50 4.24 -40.13
CA ALA A 554 6.53 5.27 -40.22
C ALA A 554 7.27 5.46 -38.89
N PHE A 555 8.54 5.85 -38.96
CA PHE A 555 9.40 6.16 -37.81
C PHE A 555 10.28 7.38 -38.12
N ALA A 556 10.80 8.05 -37.09
CA ALA A 556 11.70 9.19 -37.25
C ALA A 556 13.05 8.77 -37.84
N SER A 557 13.59 7.63 -37.40
CA SER A 557 14.84 7.08 -37.94
C SER A 557 14.95 5.56 -37.75
N LEU A 558 15.88 4.95 -38.48
CA LEU A 558 16.28 3.53 -38.35
C LEU A 558 17.71 3.43 -37.80
N SER A 559 17.91 2.69 -36.71
CA SER A 559 19.23 2.27 -36.23
C SER A 559 19.33 0.74 -36.18
N LEU A 560 20.53 0.20 -36.41
CA LEU A 560 20.84 -1.24 -36.38
C LEU A 560 22.10 -1.47 -35.53
N SER A 561 21.93 -2.09 -34.37
CA SER A 561 23.02 -2.42 -33.43
C SER A 561 23.17 -3.92 -33.15
N GLY A 562 22.16 -4.72 -33.49
CA GLY A 562 22.17 -6.18 -33.37
C GLY A 562 21.52 -6.85 -34.58
N ASP A 563 21.83 -8.13 -34.82
CA ASP A 563 21.27 -8.91 -35.91
C ASP A 563 19.77 -9.06 -35.74
N SER A 564 18.98 -8.48 -36.65
CA SER A 564 17.55 -8.25 -36.43
C SER A 564 16.71 -8.62 -37.66
N SER A 565 15.41 -8.87 -37.46
CA SER A 565 14.52 -9.24 -38.56
C SER A 565 13.22 -8.41 -38.60
N VAL A 566 12.64 -8.30 -39.79
CA VAL A 566 11.37 -7.61 -40.05
C VAL A 566 10.47 -8.49 -40.91
N LEU A 567 9.27 -8.80 -40.41
CA LEU A 567 8.20 -9.46 -41.16
C LEU A 567 7.23 -8.38 -41.63
N LEU A 568 7.16 -8.13 -42.93
CA LEU A 568 6.41 -6.99 -43.47
C LEU A 568 4.91 -7.26 -43.67
N GLY A 569 4.45 -8.52 -43.69
CA GLY A 569 3.04 -8.85 -43.94
C GLY A 569 2.49 -8.24 -45.25
N GLY A 570 3.33 -8.07 -46.28
CA GLY A 570 2.98 -7.38 -47.54
C GLY A 570 2.97 -5.84 -47.48
N SER A 571 3.32 -5.24 -46.34
CA SER A 571 3.41 -3.77 -46.13
C SER A 571 4.84 -3.25 -46.35
N SER A 572 5.10 -1.98 -46.04
CA SER A 572 6.43 -1.35 -46.11
C SER A 572 6.68 -0.39 -44.94
N LEU A 573 7.96 -0.04 -44.70
CA LEU A 573 8.37 0.95 -43.70
C LEU A 573 8.79 2.29 -44.32
N THR A 574 8.55 3.39 -43.61
CA THR A 574 9.06 4.73 -43.98
C THR A 574 9.85 5.33 -42.82
N PHE A 575 11.05 5.85 -43.09
CA PHE A 575 11.91 6.49 -42.10
C PHE A 575 12.17 7.95 -42.45
N GLY A 576 12.10 8.84 -41.45
CA GLY A 576 12.48 10.24 -41.57
C GLY A 576 13.98 10.49 -41.73
N GLY A 577 14.82 9.47 -41.46
CA GLY A 577 16.26 9.51 -41.65
C GLY A 577 16.96 8.24 -41.15
N LEU A 578 18.29 8.25 -41.16
CA LEU A 578 19.15 7.16 -40.68
C LEU A 578 19.71 7.50 -39.28
N GLY A 579 19.77 6.49 -38.40
CA GLY A 579 20.42 6.55 -37.10
C GLY A 579 21.75 5.80 -37.08
N ALA A 580 22.11 5.21 -35.94
CA ALA A 580 23.39 4.52 -35.80
C ALA A 580 23.37 3.13 -36.46
N ILE A 581 24.37 2.85 -37.31
CA ILE A 581 24.55 1.54 -37.97
C ILE A 581 25.87 0.91 -37.49
N VAL A 582 25.77 -0.23 -36.81
CA VAL A 582 26.92 -0.99 -36.33
C VAL A 582 27.35 -1.98 -37.42
N SER A 583 28.64 -1.93 -37.79
CA SER A 583 29.21 -2.83 -38.81
C SER A 583 29.16 -4.30 -38.37
N GLY A 584 29.00 -5.20 -39.33
CA GLY A 584 28.93 -6.65 -39.10
C GLY A 584 27.61 -7.15 -38.49
N LYS A 585 26.55 -6.33 -38.54
CA LYS A 585 25.17 -6.71 -38.17
C LYS A 585 24.34 -6.95 -39.42
N THR A 586 23.36 -7.86 -39.33
CA THR A 586 22.47 -8.25 -40.42
C THR A 586 21.06 -7.70 -40.20
N LEU A 587 20.40 -7.24 -41.26
CA LEU A 587 18.99 -6.89 -41.24
C LEU A 587 18.21 -7.72 -42.27
N THR A 588 17.31 -8.58 -41.82
CA THR A 588 16.56 -9.47 -42.71
C THR A 588 15.09 -9.08 -42.79
N PHE A 589 14.64 -8.62 -43.95
CA PHE A 589 13.23 -8.46 -44.28
C PHE A 589 12.67 -9.75 -44.90
N THR A 590 11.46 -10.11 -44.49
CA THR A 590 10.65 -11.20 -45.05
C THR A 590 9.23 -10.72 -45.28
N GLU A 591 8.46 -11.45 -46.08
CA GLU A 591 7.08 -11.08 -46.46
C GLU A 591 6.98 -9.73 -47.19
N ALA A 592 8.08 -9.29 -47.81
CA ALA A 592 8.09 -8.08 -48.64
C ALA A 592 7.32 -8.30 -49.93
N ALA A 593 6.43 -7.38 -50.29
CA ALA A 593 5.65 -7.46 -51.52
C ALA A 593 6.54 -7.27 -52.77
N SER A 594 6.32 -8.09 -53.80
CA SER A 594 7.10 -8.02 -55.04
C SER A 594 6.87 -6.69 -55.76
N GLY A 595 7.97 -6.03 -56.18
CA GLY A 595 7.92 -4.72 -56.84
C GLY A 595 7.68 -3.53 -55.90
N VAL A 596 7.58 -3.75 -54.59
CA VAL A 596 7.44 -2.71 -53.56
C VAL A 596 8.72 -2.64 -52.73
N TYR A 597 9.08 -1.44 -52.27
CA TYR A 597 10.22 -1.27 -51.36
C TYR A 597 9.94 -1.90 -50.00
N ALA A 598 10.94 -2.54 -49.40
CA ALA A 598 10.85 -3.05 -48.03
C ALA A 598 10.81 -1.89 -47.04
N PHE A 599 11.68 -0.89 -47.26
CA PHE A 599 11.67 0.38 -46.57
C PHE A 599 12.18 1.52 -47.44
N ARG A 600 11.97 2.76 -47.00
CA ARG A 600 12.52 3.98 -47.61
C ARG A 600 12.96 4.98 -46.56
N LEU A 601 13.96 5.81 -46.87
CA LEU A 601 14.40 6.93 -46.04
C LEU A 601 14.14 8.26 -46.76
N LEU A 602 13.74 9.30 -46.02
CA LEU A 602 13.57 10.65 -46.54
C LEU A 602 14.93 11.29 -46.87
N GLY A 603 15.12 11.78 -48.09
CA GLY A 603 16.37 12.33 -48.59
C GLY A 603 17.20 11.36 -49.42
N ASP A 604 18.33 11.85 -49.97
CA ASP A 604 19.27 11.07 -50.78
C ASP A 604 20.39 10.50 -49.91
N TYR A 605 20.39 9.18 -49.73
CA TYR A 605 21.41 8.41 -49.01
C TYR A 605 22.41 7.71 -49.95
N SER A 606 22.38 7.98 -51.26
CA SER A 606 23.15 7.23 -52.28
C SER A 606 24.67 7.25 -52.09
N ALA A 607 25.19 8.23 -51.35
CA ALA A 607 26.61 8.39 -51.02
C ALA A 607 26.91 8.28 -49.51
N ASP A 608 25.92 7.97 -48.67
CA ASP A 608 26.11 7.85 -47.23
C ASP A 608 26.74 6.50 -46.87
N THR A 609 27.87 6.54 -46.16
CA THR A 609 28.66 5.34 -45.83
C THR A 609 27.95 4.41 -44.84
N SER A 610 27.11 4.95 -43.96
CA SER A 610 26.33 4.16 -42.99
C SER A 610 25.14 3.49 -43.68
N PHE A 611 24.51 4.18 -44.63
CA PHE A 611 23.47 3.59 -45.48
C PHE A 611 24.04 2.48 -46.38
N LEU A 612 25.20 2.70 -47.02
CA LEU A 612 25.82 1.66 -47.84
C LEU A 612 26.25 0.44 -47.02
N ALA A 613 26.70 0.63 -45.77
CA ALA A 613 26.94 -0.45 -44.82
C ALA A 613 25.64 -1.19 -44.44
N LEU A 614 24.56 -0.46 -44.15
CA LEU A 614 23.22 -1.04 -43.88
C LEU A 614 22.71 -1.83 -45.11
N LEU A 615 22.88 -1.31 -46.32
CA LEU A 615 22.45 -1.95 -47.56
C LEU A 615 23.17 -3.29 -47.76
N GLY A 616 24.50 -3.31 -47.59
CA GLY A 616 25.28 -4.56 -47.67
C GLY A 616 24.95 -5.58 -46.58
N ALA A 617 24.40 -5.12 -45.45
CA ALA A 617 23.86 -5.94 -44.38
C ALA A 617 22.39 -6.39 -44.61
N THR A 618 21.68 -5.78 -45.55
CA THR A 618 20.24 -5.96 -45.71
C THR A 618 19.92 -7.09 -46.69
N HIS A 619 19.10 -8.03 -46.23
CA HIS A 619 18.54 -9.12 -47.03
C HIS A 619 17.02 -8.97 -47.12
N ILE A 620 16.43 -9.19 -48.29
CA ILE A 620 14.97 -9.07 -48.52
C ILE A 620 14.48 -10.36 -49.19
N ASN A 621 13.59 -11.08 -48.53
CA ASN A 621 13.07 -12.39 -48.95
C ASN A 621 14.19 -13.41 -49.30
N GLY A 622 15.33 -13.33 -48.60
CA GLY A 622 16.52 -14.18 -48.83
C GLY A 622 17.47 -13.72 -49.95
N GLY A 623 17.10 -12.72 -50.75
CA GLY A 623 18.02 -12.03 -51.67
C GLY A 623 18.74 -10.86 -51.01
N GLY A 624 19.78 -10.33 -51.65
CA GLY A 624 20.41 -9.06 -51.23
C GLY A 624 19.50 -7.86 -51.53
N ALA A 625 19.82 -6.70 -50.94
CA ALA A 625 19.11 -5.45 -51.19
C ALA A 625 19.76 -4.60 -52.31
N THR A 626 18.94 -3.78 -52.96
CA THR A 626 19.36 -2.69 -53.85
C THR A 626 18.58 -1.41 -53.51
N TYR A 627 18.97 -0.26 -54.05
CA TYR A 627 18.34 1.02 -53.77
C TYR A 627 18.10 1.87 -55.01
N ALA A 628 17.13 2.79 -54.90
CA ALA A 628 16.87 3.83 -55.89
C ALA A 628 16.40 5.12 -55.20
N TYR A 629 16.94 6.26 -55.62
CA TYR A 629 16.46 7.58 -55.18
C TYR A 629 15.40 8.10 -56.15
N ASP A 630 14.21 8.44 -55.65
CA ASP A 630 13.06 8.87 -56.46
C ASP A 630 12.91 10.40 -56.60
N GLY A 631 13.85 11.16 -56.02
CA GLY A 631 13.78 12.63 -55.93
C GLY A 631 13.22 13.15 -54.60
N THR A 632 12.71 12.28 -53.72
CA THR A 632 12.31 12.59 -52.33
C THR A 632 12.81 11.56 -51.33
N TYR A 633 12.81 10.27 -51.69
CA TYR A 633 13.18 9.16 -50.85
C TYR A 633 14.25 8.27 -51.49
N THR A 634 15.19 7.78 -50.69
CA THR A 634 15.98 6.58 -51.02
C THR A 634 15.16 5.34 -50.65
N THR A 635 14.66 4.65 -51.66
CA THR A 635 13.90 3.39 -51.52
C THR A 635 14.84 2.19 -51.51
N VAL A 636 14.55 1.16 -50.71
CA VAL A 636 15.33 -0.08 -50.62
C VAL A 636 14.45 -1.27 -50.99
N LEU A 637 14.89 -2.02 -52.00
CA LEU A 637 14.14 -3.04 -52.72
C LEU A 637 14.94 -4.35 -52.74
N ALA A 638 14.26 -5.49 -52.92
CA ALA A 638 14.96 -6.74 -53.22
C ALA A 638 15.77 -6.59 -54.52
N ALA A 639 17.04 -7.00 -54.51
CA ALA A 639 17.83 -7.05 -55.72
C ALA A 639 17.18 -8.04 -56.70
N VAL A 640 16.81 -7.55 -57.88
CA VAL A 640 16.30 -8.40 -58.96
C VAL A 640 17.46 -9.30 -59.41
N PRO A 641 17.36 -10.64 -59.33
CA PRO A 641 18.37 -11.52 -59.90
C PRO A 641 18.45 -11.23 -61.39
N GLU A 642 19.64 -10.87 -61.89
CA GLU A 642 19.81 -10.53 -63.30
C GLU A 642 19.20 -11.62 -64.20
N PRO A 643 18.19 -11.31 -65.04
CA PRO A 643 17.49 -12.31 -65.85
C PRO A 643 18.40 -12.86 -66.96
N GLY A 644 19.27 -13.79 -66.59
CA GLY A 644 20.12 -14.51 -67.52
C GLY A 644 21.02 -13.64 -68.38
N THR A 645 21.51 -12.47 -67.94
CA THR A 645 22.46 -11.65 -68.74
C THR A 645 23.64 -12.51 -69.21
N TYR A 646 24.20 -13.33 -68.30
CA TYR A 646 25.24 -14.31 -68.61
C TYR A 646 24.73 -15.46 -69.51
N ALA A 647 23.50 -15.94 -69.32
CA ALA A 647 22.92 -17.02 -70.14
C ALA A 647 22.63 -16.56 -71.58
N MET A 648 22.16 -15.32 -71.75
CA MET A 648 21.88 -14.66 -73.03
C MET A 648 23.17 -14.19 -73.72
N LEU A 649 24.18 -13.76 -72.95
CA LEU A 649 25.53 -13.50 -73.46
C LEU A 649 26.19 -14.80 -73.94
N VAL A 650 26.11 -15.89 -73.16
CA VAL A 650 26.63 -17.21 -73.55
C VAL A 650 25.86 -17.79 -74.73
N ALA A 651 24.53 -17.67 -74.77
CA ALA A 651 23.72 -18.07 -75.93
C ALA A 651 24.04 -17.24 -77.17
N GLY A 652 24.22 -15.91 -77.02
CA GLY A 652 24.62 -15.00 -78.10
C GLY A 652 26.04 -15.30 -78.63
N LEU A 653 27.00 -15.53 -77.75
CA LEU A 653 28.35 -15.97 -78.10
C LEU A 653 28.34 -17.37 -78.75
N GLY A 654 27.49 -18.28 -78.29
CA GLY A 654 27.25 -19.58 -78.92
C GLY A 654 26.69 -19.44 -80.34
N LEU A 655 25.71 -18.55 -80.54
CA LEU A 655 25.14 -18.25 -81.86
C LEU A 655 26.19 -17.63 -82.80
N MET A 656 27.02 -16.72 -82.30
CA MET A 656 28.15 -16.13 -83.03
C MET A 656 29.21 -17.18 -83.39
N GLY A 657 29.50 -18.14 -82.50
CA GLY A 657 30.36 -19.30 -82.79
C GLY A 657 29.81 -20.19 -83.91
N VAL A 658 28.50 -20.45 -83.91
CA VAL A 658 27.83 -21.20 -85.00
C VAL A 658 27.87 -20.42 -86.32
N MET A 659 27.65 -19.10 -86.29
CA MET A 659 27.76 -18.25 -87.49
C MET A 659 29.20 -18.20 -88.05
N ALA A 660 30.21 -18.09 -87.17
CA ALA A 660 31.62 -18.12 -87.56
C ALA A 660 32.00 -19.48 -88.17
N ARG A 661 31.51 -20.59 -87.62
CA ARG A 661 31.70 -21.94 -88.18
C ARG A 661 31.07 -22.07 -89.57
N ARG A 662 29.84 -21.59 -89.78
CA ARG A 662 29.17 -21.62 -91.09
C ARG A 662 29.87 -20.77 -92.16
N ARG A 663 30.61 -19.72 -91.77
CA ARG A 663 31.44 -18.92 -92.71
C ARG A 663 32.76 -19.60 -93.10
N ARG A 664 33.30 -20.52 -92.29
CA ARG A 664 34.51 -21.29 -92.63
C ARG A 664 34.26 -22.53 -93.50
N THR A 665 33.01 -22.92 -93.73
CA THR A 665 32.62 -24.03 -94.63
C THR A 665 32.16 -23.54 -96.02
N LYS A 666 32.68 -22.39 -96.46
CA LYS A 666 32.43 -21.80 -97.80
C LYS A 666 33.70 -21.16 -98.41
N VAL A 667 34.84 -21.84 -98.29
CA VAL A 667 35.93 -21.95 -99.29
C VAL A 667 36.53 -23.33 -99.10
#